data_AF-E2NDT1-F1
#
_entry.id   AF-E2NDT1-F1
#
_cell.length_a   1.000
_cell.length_b   1.000
_cell.length_c   1.000
_cell.angle_alpha   90.00
_cell.angle_beta   90.00
_cell.angle_gamma   90.00
#
_symmetry.space_group_name_H-M   'P 1'
#
loop_
_entity.id
_entity.type
_entity.pdbx_description
1 polymer ?
#
loop_
_entity_poly.entity_id
_entity_poly.type
_entity_poly.pdbx_seq_one_letter_code
_entity_poly.pdbx_strand_id
1 'polypeptide(L)'
;MIRVILLMVILSFGRIIYAHEPEYDHVFFDNSLMSGSYYYSEVEYTSPSFVQNIKKKLPITNDEFFTAKNSLVLNYLSASNGSWDVSVIYPEWRGKDFIKKGDFLDLRILFDAETSLEELPLIAIGSNHKSDYLPLGNYIDRNNKINGWYLMRIPLHNFKNISYNHTKEIKKIFFKQAVADGKNHTVYIDQIELSSRNQNKQISATPDITVKAYERHSNVIWDKAGLENVKYIKIYRSCNGETFEAVGIQDPKVGLYADFSDRPNTTFQYKITCVGYDYKETVPSNIVEVSTHYMTDDELLTMVHEATFRYYWDGAEKISGLALENISGRSNMIATGASGFGIMGIISGVERGFITRQQAVERLKKIVSFLKKAETFHGAYSHFIDGSTGKVEPFFGKKDNGADLVETSFLFQGLLTARQFFDKNTPDEEFIRNVITQLWENIEWDWFKQTKDSRYLYWHWSPDQGWIINHKLIGWNETMITYLLAIASPTHGVDKDLYYSGWASQEPYAREYREGWGETTDGSMYTNGNIYYGVKLDIGVNRGGPLFFTHFSFMGLDPRGLKDKYTTIDYYNTLRNIVRINYRYCLENPNNRRGYGPGCWGISVCENPWGTYGAYEAIENHEDGTMSPAGALGSFPYTPEESMNALRNYYRNYGSFLWGEYGFRDAFNLNENWCSNIYMGLNQGAITVMMENYRTGLIWNLFMKDKDIKQMKTKVFLP
;
A
#
# COMPACT_ATOMS: atom_id res chain seq x y z
N MET A 1 30.62 67.91 7.23
CA MET A 1 31.30 66.67 6.80
C MET A 1 30.64 65.49 7.52
N ILE A 2 29.45 65.08 7.07
CA ILE A 2 28.70 63.94 7.62
C ILE A 2 28.11 63.19 6.42
N ARG A 3 28.50 61.92 6.30
CA ARG A 3 28.22 61.02 5.18
C ARG A 3 26.74 60.65 5.14
N VAL A 4 26.16 60.72 3.93
CA VAL A 4 24.88 60.10 3.58
C VAL A 4 25.12 58.60 3.42
N ILE A 5 24.45 57.78 4.23
CA ILE A 5 24.41 56.32 4.06
C ILE A 5 23.05 55.98 3.43
N LEU A 6 23.11 55.47 2.20
CA LEU A 6 21.99 54.90 1.47
C LEU A 6 21.84 53.44 1.93
N LEU A 7 20.75 53.09 2.62
CA LEU A 7 20.41 51.72 3.00
C LEU A 7 19.50 51.12 1.92
N MET A 8 20.07 50.29 1.05
CA MET A 8 19.32 49.41 0.15
C MET A 8 18.71 48.27 0.96
N VAL A 9 17.38 48.22 1.02
CA VAL A 9 16.62 47.06 1.50
C VAL A 9 16.55 46.05 0.35
N ILE A 10 17.34 44.98 0.44
CA ILE A 10 17.23 43.81 -0.45
C ILE A 10 16.08 42.96 0.09
N LEU A 11 14.91 43.07 -0.54
CA LEU A 11 13.80 42.12 -0.40
C LEU A 11 14.19 40.82 -1.11
N SER A 12 14.75 39.88 -0.36
CA SER A 12 14.89 38.49 -0.79
C SER A 12 13.51 37.83 -0.81
N PHE A 13 12.83 37.89 -1.95
CA PHE A 13 11.74 36.97 -2.27
C PHE A 13 12.32 35.55 -2.35
N GLY A 14 12.29 34.84 -1.21
CA GLY A 14 12.48 33.39 -1.21
C GLY A 14 11.39 32.78 -2.07
N ARG A 15 11.74 32.31 -3.27
CA ARG A 15 10.86 31.41 -4.03
C ARG A 15 10.68 30.17 -3.17
N ILE A 16 9.50 30.01 -2.60
CA ILE A 16 9.06 28.72 -2.07
C ILE A 16 8.96 27.81 -3.31
N ILE A 17 10.01 27.02 -3.54
CA ILE A 17 9.97 25.93 -4.51
C ILE A 17 9.03 24.90 -3.88
N TYR A 18 7.78 24.87 -4.33
CA TYR A 18 6.90 23.76 -4.01
C TYR A 18 7.56 22.47 -4.51
N ALA A 19 7.73 21.49 -3.62
CA ALA A 19 8.23 20.19 -4.02
C ALA A 19 7.16 19.54 -4.90
N HIS A 20 7.43 19.48 -6.21
CA HIS A 20 6.58 18.74 -7.13
C HIS A 20 6.67 17.24 -6.79
N GLU A 21 5.56 16.52 -6.92
CA GLU A 21 5.57 15.06 -6.80
C GLU A 21 6.63 14.46 -7.74
N PRO A 22 7.54 13.58 -7.25
CA PRO A 22 8.58 13.00 -8.04
C PRO A 22 7.96 12.03 -9.04
N GLU A 23 8.40 12.13 -10.28
CA GLU A 23 7.91 11.29 -11.35
C GLU A 23 8.48 9.87 -11.25
N TYR A 24 7.64 8.90 -11.60
CA TYR A 24 8.01 7.49 -11.78
C TYR A 24 8.63 7.24 -13.15
N ASP A 25 9.59 6.32 -13.22
CA ASP A 25 10.00 5.75 -14.49
C ASP A 25 8.82 5.01 -15.14
N HIS A 26 8.70 5.12 -16.46
CA HIS A 26 7.64 4.46 -17.22
C HIS A 26 8.06 3.03 -17.59
N VAL A 27 8.12 2.16 -16.59
CA VAL A 27 8.56 0.75 -16.74
C VAL A 27 7.36 -0.18 -16.94
N PHE A 28 7.37 -0.94 -18.04
CA PHE A 28 6.39 -2.00 -18.33
C PHE A 28 6.81 -3.34 -17.73
N PHE A 29 8.12 -3.60 -17.66
CA PHE A 29 8.67 -4.80 -17.02
C PHE A 29 10.13 -4.55 -16.63
N ASP A 30 10.48 -4.85 -15.39
CA ASP A 30 11.83 -5.01 -14.86
C ASP A 30 11.96 -6.27 -14.01
N ASN A 31 10.88 -6.62 -13.30
CA ASN A 31 10.73 -7.85 -12.55
C ASN A 31 9.25 -8.23 -12.37
N SER A 32 9.02 -9.52 -12.20
CA SER A 32 7.79 -10.07 -11.64
C SER A 32 7.99 -10.42 -10.16
N LEU A 33 7.07 -9.99 -9.29
CA LEU A 33 7.00 -10.47 -7.91
C LEU A 33 6.65 -11.96 -7.84
N MET A 34 5.78 -12.40 -8.73
CA MET A 34 5.25 -13.77 -8.79
C MET A 34 6.10 -14.65 -9.70
N SER A 35 6.24 -15.93 -9.32
CA SER A 35 6.95 -16.93 -10.12
C SER A 35 6.09 -17.48 -11.27
N GLY A 36 6.73 -18.15 -12.23
CA GLY A 36 6.07 -18.90 -13.29
C GLY A 36 5.61 -18.05 -14.47
N SER A 37 4.74 -17.05 -14.25
CA SER A 37 4.22 -16.21 -15.33
C SER A 37 3.94 -14.78 -14.89
N TYR A 38 4.02 -13.84 -15.83
CA TYR A 38 3.81 -12.42 -15.57
C TYR A 38 2.35 -12.01 -15.76
N TYR A 39 1.70 -11.59 -14.67
CA TYR A 39 0.29 -11.21 -14.69
C TYR A 39 -0.03 -10.10 -15.70
N TYR A 40 0.82 -9.07 -15.78
CA TYR A 40 0.65 -7.94 -16.70
C TYR A 40 1.13 -8.27 -18.12
N SER A 41 0.75 -9.44 -18.63
CA SER A 41 0.95 -9.84 -20.03
C SER A 41 -0.30 -10.51 -20.59
N GLU A 42 -0.41 -10.57 -21.91
CA GLU A 42 -1.45 -11.31 -22.63
C GLU A 42 -0.80 -12.05 -23.80
N VAL A 43 -1.20 -13.30 -24.05
CA VAL A 43 -0.70 -14.13 -25.16
C VAL A 43 -1.87 -14.75 -25.92
N GLU A 44 -1.85 -14.58 -27.24
CA GLU A 44 -2.77 -15.23 -28.17
C GLU A 44 -1.99 -15.86 -29.33
N TYR A 45 -2.48 -17.01 -29.84
CA TYR A 45 -1.91 -17.64 -31.03
C TYR A 45 -2.96 -18.47 -31.79
N THR A 46 -2.71 -18.66 -33.08
CA THR A 46 -3.44 -19.56 -33.98
C THR A 46 -2.46 -20.54 -34.62
N SER A 47 -2.75 -21.83 -34.49
CA SER A 47 -1.97 -22.92 -35.09
C SER A 47 -1.91 -22.78 -36.62
N PRO A 48 -0.78 -23.12 -37.28
CA PRO A 48 0.40 -23.79 -36.75
C PRO A 48 1.44 -22.92 -36.02
N SER A 49 1.24 -21.61 -35.89
CA SER A 49 2.09 -20.79 -35.02
C SER A 49 1.84 -21.09 -33.55
N PHE A 50 2.81 -20.78 -32.69
CA PHE A 50 2.72 -21.00 -31.25
C PHE A 50 3.58 -19.99 -30.48
N VAL A 51 3.12 -19.63 -29.28
CA VAL A 51 3.92 -18.93 -28.27
C VAL A 51 3.72 -19.64 -26.93
N GLN A 52 4.83 -19.98 -26.27
CA GLN A 52 4.81 -20.57 -24.95
C GLN A 52 4.11 -19.63 -23.98
N ASN A 53 3.10 -20.15 -23.27
CA ASN A 53 2.34 -19.37 -22.29
C ASN A 53 1.82 -20.26 -21.16
N ILE A 54 1.52 -19.64 -20.03
CA ILE A 54 0.83 -20.25 -18.90
C ILE A 54 -0.46 -19.48 -18.71
N LYS A 55 -1.61 -20.13 -18.97
CA LYS A 55 -2.93 -19.47 -18.93
C LYS A 55 -2.98 -18.15 -19.71
N LYS A 56 -2.43 -18.13 -20.94
CA LYS A 56 -2.34 -16.92 -21.79
C LYS A 56 -1.49 -15.78 -21.20
N LYS A 57 -0.57 -16.08 -20.29
CA LYS A 57 0.44 -15.16 -19.75
C LYS A 57 1.84 -15.58 -20.19
N LEU A 58 2.74 -14.61 -20.38
CA LEU A 58 4.14 -14.87 -20.66
C LEU A 58 4.80 -15.57 -19.46
N PRO A 59 5.57 -16.65 -19.69
CA PRO A 59 6.41 -17.23 -18.66
C PRO A 59 7.52 -16.25 -18.22
N ILE A 60 8.04 -16.45 -17.00
CA ILE A 60 9.25 -15.78 -16.53
C ILE A 60 10.34 -16.80 -16.17
N THR A 61 11.60 -16.39 -16.20
CA THR A 61 12.75 -17.18 -15.73
C THR A 61 13.58 -16.42 -14.71
N ASN A 62 14.16 -17.14 -13.74
CA ASN A 62 15.13 -16.60 -12.79
C ASN A 62 16.59 -16.92 -13.21
N ASP A 63 16.79 -17.69 -14.28
CA ASP A 63 18.12 -18.17 -14.69
C ASP A 63 18.86 -17.14 -15.54
N GLU A 64 18.12 -16.38 -16.36
CA GLU A 64 18.64 -15.37 -17.26
C GLU A 64 17.89 -14.06 -17.04
N PHE A 65 18.59 -13.01 -16.63
CA PHE A 65 18.01 -11.69 -16.42
C PHE A 65 19.03 -10.58 -16.62
N PHE A 66 18.56 -9.38 -16.96
CA PHE A 66 19.37 -8.16 -17.00
C PHE A 66 19.26 -7.42 -15.67
N THR A 67 18.02 -7.14 -15.24
CA THR A 67 17.71 -6.64 -13.90
C THR A 67 17.48 -7.81 -12.97
N ALA A 68 18.20 -7.82 -11.83
CA ALA A 68 18.10 -8.92 -10.88
C ALA A 68 16.67 -9.00 -10.33
N LYS A 69 15.92 -9.96 -10.87
CA LYS A 69 15.70 -11.30 -10.30
C LYS A 69 15.18 -12.24 -11.40
N ASN A 70 14.43 -11.71 -12.37
CA ASN A 70 13.86 -12.49 -13.47
C ASN A 70 13.67 -11.68 -14.75
N SER A 71 13.47 -12.39 -15.86
CA SER A 71 13.08 -11.82 -17.16
C SER A 71 11.88 -12.54 -17.76
N LEU A 72 11.23 -11.90 -18.74
CA LEU A 72 10.18 -12.54 -19.55
C LEU A 72 10.79 -13.51 -20.55
N VAL A 73 10.17 -14.68 -20.72
CA VAL A 73 10.55 -15.66 -21.74
C VAL A 73 9.56 -15.62 -22.89
N LEU A 74 10.01 -15.16 -24.06
CA LEU A 74 9.26 -15.23 -25.30
C LEU A 74 9.82 -16.38 -26.15
N ASN A 75 9.26 -17.59 -25.96
CA ASN A 75 9.53 -18.75 -26.80
C ASN A 75 8.42 -18.90 -27.85
N TYR A 76 8.76 -18.86 -29.13
CA TYR A 76 7.78 -18.80 -30.22
C TYR A 76 8.20 -19.58 -31.46
N LEU A 77 7.18 -20.00 -32.20
CA LEU A 77 7.28 -20.56 -33.54
C LEU A 77 6.32 -19.81 -34.47
N SER A 78 6.85 -19.30 -35.58
CA SER A 78 6.11 -18.53 -36.57
C SER A 78 5.92 -19.36 -37.84
N ALA A 79 4.68 -19.67 -38.21
CA ALA A 79 4.36 -20.50 -39.38
C ALA A 79 3.44 -19.79 -40.38
N SER A 80 3.53 -20.15 -41.67
CA SER A 80 2.97 -19.37 -42.79
C SER A 80 1.44 -19.25 -42.82
N ASN A 81 0.73 -20.11 -42.08
CA ASN A 81 -0.73 -20.10 -41.93
C ASN A 81 -1.17 -19.94 -40.46
N GLY A 82 -0.26 -19.55 -39.57
CA GLY A 82 -0.54 -19.30 -38.16
C GLY A 82 -0.41 -17.83 -37.81
N SER A 83 -0.79 -17.49 -36.58
CA SER A 83 -0.58 -16.16 -36.01
C SER A 83 -0.14 -16.26 -34.55
N TRP A 84 0.56 -15.26 -34.05
CA TRP A 84 0.64 -15.02 -32.61
C TRP A 84 0.79 -13.52 -32.32
N ASP A 85 0.22 -13.11 -31.20
CA ASP A 85 0.24 -11.75 -30.68
C ASP A 85 0.45 -11.82 -29.16
N VAL A 86 1.34 -10.97 -28.66
CA VAL A 86 1.68 -10.87 -27.24
C VAL A 86 1.60 -9.42 -26.83
N SER A 87 1.11 -9.13 -25.62
CA SER A 87 1.24 -7.81 -25.03
C SER A 87 1.87 -7.85 -23.65
N VAL A 88 2.67 -6.83 -23.33
CA VAL A 88 3.15 -6.51 -21.98
C VAL A 88 2.48 -5.22 -21.57
N ILE A 89 1.78 -5.25 -20.43
CA ILE A 89 0.89 -4.21 -19.96
C ILE A 89 1.62 -3.42 -18.87
N TYR A 90 1.49 -2.10 -18.92
CA TYR A 90 2.01 -1.23 -17.88
C TYR A 90 1.31 -1.51 -16.55
N PRO A 91 2.04 -1.86 -15.47
CA PRO A 91 1.41 -2.06 -14.17
C PRO A 91 0.99 -0.71 -13.56
N GLU A 92 -0.30 -0.60 -13.31
CA GLU A 92 -0.93 0.55 -12.64
C GLU A 92 -1.32 0.20 -11.22
N TRP A 93 -1.13 1.15 -10.31
CA TRP A 93 -1.53 1.04 -8.91
C TRP A 93 -1.83 2.43 -8.36
N ARG A 94 -2.43 2.47 -7.17
CA ARG A 94 -2.87 3.71 -6.52
C ARG A 94 -1.74 4.74 -6.39
N GLY A 95 -2.02 5.98 -6.77
CA GLY A 95 -1.11 7.13 -6.57
C GLY A 95 0.09 7.18 -7.52
N LYS A 96 0.19 6.27 -8.50
CA LYS A 96 1.23 6.28 -9.54
C LYS A 96 0.87 7.22 -10.70
N ASP A 97 0.61 8.48 -10.39
CA ASP A 97 -0.04 9.43 -11.32
C ASP A 97 0.94 10.23 -12.18
N PHE A 98 2.14 10.46 -11.65
CA PHE A 98 3.18 11.31 -12.24
C PHE A 98 4.26 10.42 -12.86
N ILE A 99 4.24 10.29 -14.18
CA ILE A 99 5.12 9.41 -14.94
C ILE A 99 6.02 10.25 -15.83
N LYS A 100 7.33 9.97 -15.79
CA LYS A 100 8.32 10.66 -16.63
C LYS A 100 7.94 10.53 -18.10
N LYS A 101 8.11 11.62 -18.84
CA LYS A 101 7.99 11.60 -20.29
C LYS A 101 9.15 10.83 -20.92
N GLY A 102 8.84 9.98 -21.89
CA GLY A 102 9.83 9.26 -22.69
C GLY A 102 9.94 9.81 -24.12
N ASP A 103 11.11 9.63 -24.72
CA ASP A 103 11.40 9.87 -26.13
C ASP A 103 11.69 8.57 -26.88
N PHE A 104 12.05 7.51 -26.15
CA PHE A 104 12.42 6.19 -26.66
C PHE A 104 11.64 5.11 -25.92
N LEU A 105 11.34 4.01 -26.61
CA LEU A 105 11.08 2.71 -26.00
C LEU A 105 12.39 1.94 -25.97
N ASP A 106 12.85 1.60 -24.77
CA ASP A 106 14.03 0.79 -24.52
C ASP A 106 13.63 -0.60 -24.01
N LEU A 107 14.29 -1.63 -24.52
CA LEU A 107 14.19 -3.00 -24.01
C LEU A 107 15.60 -3.62 -23.99
N ARG A 108 15.87 -4.46 -22.99
CA ARG A 108 17.02 -5.36 -22.98
C ARG A 108 16.57 -6.72 -23.49
N ILE A 109 17.24 -7.25 -24.51
CA ILE A 109 16.95 -8.59 -24.98
C ILE A 109 18.19 -9.48 -25.09
N LEU A 110 17.99 -10.76 -24.84
CA LEU A 110 18.95 -11.84 -25.05
C LEU A 110 18.27 -12.89 -25.92
N PHE A 111 18.94 -13.38 -26.94
CA PHE A 111 18.37 -14.34 -27.89
C PHE A 111 19.46 -15.28 -28.45
N ASP A 112 19.02 -16.43 -28.95
CA ASP A 112 19.91 -17.47 -29.46
C ASP A 112 20.77 -16.98 -30.63
N ALA A 113 22.03 -17.39 -30.68
CA ALA A 113 22.98 -16.99 -31.73
C ALA A 113 22.53 -17.41 -33.15
N GLU A 114 21.67 -18.43 -33.25
CA GLU A 114 21.10 -18.91 -34.50
C GLU A 114 19.89 -18.10 -34.97
N THR A 115 19.29 -17.26 -34.10
CA THR A 115 18.18 -16.38 -34.46
C THR A 115 18.71 -15.13 -35.16
N SER A 116 18.35 -14.97 -36.42
CA SER A 116 18.67 -13.77 -37.21
C SER A 116 17.79 -12.58 -36.82
N LEU A 117 18.23 -11.37 -37.17
CA LEU A 117 17.49 -10.15 -36.82
C LEU A 117 16.13 -10.02 -37.53
N GLU A 118 15.95 -10.69 -38.67
CA GLU A 118 14.68 -10.71 -39.41
C GLU A 118 13.66 -11.68 -38.80
N GLU A 119 14.14 -12.70 -38.08
CA GLU A 119 13.31 -13.67 -37.37
C GLU A 119 12.78 -13.12 -36.04
N LEU A 120 13.41 -12.07 -35.48
CA LEU A 120 12.92 -11.39 -34.28
C LEU A 120 11.52 -10.80 -34.46
N PRO A 121 10.72 -10.70 -33.37
CA PRO A 121 9.35 -10.19 -33.43
C PRO A 121 9.22 -8.80 -34.06
N LEU A 122 8.02 -8.52 -34.58
CA LEU A 122 7.56 -7.16 -34.77
C LEU A 122 7.12 -6.56 -33.43
N ILE A 123 7.26 -5.24 -33.28
CA ILE A 123 6.90 -4.51 -32.06
C ILE A 123 6.00 -3.29 -32.35
N ALA A 124 5.03 -3.03 -31.49
CA ALA A 124 4.16 -1.86 -31.52
C ALA A 124 3.90 -1.34 -30.10
N ILE A 125 3.39 -0.11 -30.00
CA ILE A 125 2.99 0.52 -28.73
C ILE A 125 1.52 0.92 -28.79
N GLY A 126 0.87 1.08 -27.64
CA GLY A 126 -0.50 1.61 -27.63
C GLY A 126 -1.21 1.54 -26.29
N SER A 127 -2.52 1.70 -26.37
CA SER A 127 -3.48 1.44 -25.29
C SER A 127 -4.68 0.69 -25.89
N ASN A 128 -5.81 1.35 -26.09
CA ASN A 128 -6.97 0.81 -26.82
C ASN A 128 -6.75 0.82 -28.34
N HIS A 129 -5.94 1.77 -28.83
CA HIS A 129 -5.46 1.81 -30.21
C HIS A 129 -3.95 1.56 -30.22
N LYS A 130 -3.47 0.82 -31.22
CA LYS A 130 -2.06 0.45 -31.38
C LYS A 130 -1.44 1.14 -32.60
N SER A 131 -0.15 1.41 -32.51
CA SER A 131 0.65 1.89 -33.64
C SER A 131 0.81 0.84 -34.73
N ASP A 132 1.37 1.26 -35.86
CA ASP A 132 1.97 0.33 -36.81
C ASP A 132 3.08 -0.49 -36.14
N TYR A 133 3.26 -1.72 -36.62
CA TYR A 133 4.33 -2.61 -36.19
C TYR A 133 5.65 -2.27 -36.88
N LEU A 134 6.74 -2.35 -36.11
CA LEU A 134 8.11 -2.14 -36.57
C LEU A 134 8.92 -3.44 -36.40
N PRO A 135 9.85 -3.78 -37.31
CA PRO A 135 10.76 -4.92 -37.11
C PRO A 135 11.73 -4.65 -35.95
N LEU A 136 11.66 -5.41 -34.86
CA LEU A 136 12.48 -5.16 -33.66
C LEU A 136 13.98 -5.25 -33.96
N GLY A 137 14.39 -6.21 -34.80
CA GLY A 137 15.80 -6.42 -35.15
C GLY A 137 16.48 -5.24 -35.82
N ASN A 138 15.73 -4.29 -36.39
CA ASN A 138 16.27 -3.07 -37.00
C ASN A 138 16.79 -2.06 -35.96
N TYR A 139 16.44 -2.22 -34.68
CA TYR A 139 16.73 -1.27 -33.61
C TYR A 139 17.77 -1.76 -32.61
N ILE A 140 18.52 -2.80 -32.96
CA ILE A 140 19.60 -3.33 -32.14
C ILE A 140 20.78 -2.35 -32.08
N ASP A 141 21.12 -1.90 -30.87
CA ASP A 141 22.36 -1.18 -30.62
C ASP A 141 23.49 -2.19 -30.35
N ARG A 142 24.16 -2.61 -31.43
CA ARG A 142 25.27 -3.58 -31.35
C ARG A 142 26.45 -3.09 -30.52
N ASN A 143 26.57 -1.78 -30.29
CA ASN A 143 27.64 -1.19 -29.48
C ASN A 143 27.25 -1.12 -27.99
N ASN A 144 25.98 -1.35 -27.64
CA ASN A 144 25.47 -1.33 -26.28
C ASN A 144 25.02 -2.73 -25.85
N LYS A 145 26.01 -3.60 -25.67
CA LYS A 145 25.85 -4.95 -25.14
C LYS A 145 26.43 -5.03 -23.73
N ILE A 146 25.60 -5.39 -22.76
CA ILE A 146 26.02 -5.55 -21.35
C ILE A 146 25.72 -6.97 -20.92
N ASN A 147 26.74 -7.73 -20.51
CA ASN A 147 26.60 -9.12 -20.04
C ASN A 147 25.78 -10.02 -20.98
N GLY A 148 25.93 -9.87 -22.30
CA GLY A 148 25.16 -10.66 -23.27
C GLY A 148 23.89 -9.97 -23.79
N TRP A 149 23.29 -9.07 -23.01
CA TRP A 149 22.03 -8.40 -23.32
C TRP A 149 22.22 -7.21 -24.25
N TYR A 150 21.51 -7.23 -25.38
CA TYR A 150 21.48 -6.13 -26.34
C TYR A 150 20.44 -5.08 -25.93
N LEU A 151 20.77 -3.80 -26.10
CA LEU A 151 19.78 -2.73 -26.08
C LEU A 151 19.01 -2.68 -27.40
N MET A 152 17.69 -2.74 -27.32
CA MET A 152 16.77 -2.34 -28.38
C MET A 152 16.23 -0.96 -28.05
N ARG A 153 16.58 0.05 -28.84
CA ARG A 153 16.17 1.44 -28.61
C ARG A 153 15.40 1.98 -29.80
N ILE A 154 14.11 2.23 -29.59
CA ILE A 154 13.18 2.65 -30.63
C ILE A 154 12.71 4.07 -30.36
N PRO A 155 13.08 5.07 -31.19
CA PRO A 155 12.53 6.41 -31.07
C PRO A 155 11.00 6.39 -31.19
N LEU A 156 10.28 7.00 -30.24
CA LEU A 156 8.82 6.89 -30.21
C LEU A 156 8.14 7.45 -31.47
N HIS A 157 8.75 8.45 -32.12
CA HIS A 157 8.24 9.02 -33.37
C HIS A 157 8.28 8.05 -34.57
N ASN A 158 8.94 6.90 -34.46
CA ASN A 158 8.91 5.86 -35.49
C ASN A 158 7.61 5.07 -35.48
N PHE A 159 6.93 4.97 -34.34
CA PHE A 159 5.61 4.35 -34.26
C PHE A 159 4.57 5.26 -34.91
N LYS A 160 4.07 4.84 -36.08
CA LYS A 160 3.06 5.59 -36.87
C LYS A 160 1.65 5.13 -36.50
N ASN A 161 0.64 5.88 -36.95
CA ASN A 161 -0.79 5.58 -36.73
C ASN A 161 -1.19 5.45 -35.25
N ILE A 162 -0.49 6.16 -34.37
CA ILE A 162 -0.85 6.31 -32.96
C ILE A 162 -0.89 7.80 -32.61
N SER A 163 -1.85 8.18 -31.77
CA SER A 163 -1.95 9.52 -31.20
C SER A 163 -2.09 9.42 -29.69
N TYR A 164 -1.25 10.16 -28.98
CA TYR A 164 -1.31 10.36 -27.54
C TYR A 164 -0.86 11.80 -27.25
N ASN A 165 -1.43 12.44 -26.22
CA ASN A 165 -0.97 13.78 -25.82
C ASN A 165 0.24 13.69 -24.90
N HIS A 166 0.30 12.64 -24.07
CA HIS A 166 1.40 12.35 -23.17
C HIS A 166 1.80 10.87 -23.25
N THR A 167 3.10 10.57 -23.13
CA THR A 167 3.59 9.18 -23.23
C THR A 167 3.05 8.26 -22.14
N LYS A 168 2.51 8.80 -21.05
CA LYS A 168 1.81 8.04 -20.00
C LYS A 168 0.52 7.35 -20.50
N GLU A 169 -0.01 7.76 -21.64
CA GLU A 169 -1.17 7.14 -22.29
C GLU A 169 -0.80 5.85 -23.03
N ILE A 170 0.49 5.59 -23.24
CA ILE A 170 0.97 4.29 -23.74
C ILE A 170 0.91 3.33 -22.55
N LYS A 171 0.09 2.28 -22.68
CA LYS A 171 -0.19 1.30 -21.60
C LYS A 171 0.15 -0.12 -21.99
N LYS A 172 0.46 -0.40 -23.25
CA LYS A 172 0.80 -1.73 -23.75
C LYS A 172 1.95 -1.66 -24.75
N ILE A 173 2.85 -2.63 -24.64
CA ILE A 173 3.85 -2.99 -25.66
C ILE A 173 3.37 -4.27 -26.32
N PHE A 174 3.28 -4.28 -27.64
CA PHE A 174 2.80 -5.41 -28.41
C PHE A 174 3.95 -6.07 -29.16
N PHE A 175 4.02 -7.39 -29.13
CA PHE A 175 4.89 -8.21 -29.96
C PHE A 175 4.05 -9.07 -30.89
N LYS A 176 4.51 -9.25 -32.12
CA LYS A 176 3.82 -10.08 -33.13
C LYS A 176 4.82 -10.86 -33.97
N GLN A 177 4.38 -11.99 -34.50
CA GLN A 177 5.18 -12.76 -35.46
C GLN A 177 5.65 -11.90 -36.65
N ALA A 178 6.93 -12.06 -37.01
CA ALA A 178 7.55 -11.41 -38.16
C ALA A 178 7.62 -12.38 -39.35
N VAL A 179 8.79 -12.99 -39.58
CA VAL A 179 8.99 -14.01 -40.62
C VAL A 179 8.42 -15.36 -40.16
N ALA A 180 7.77 -16.07 -41.06
CA ALA A 180 7.22 -17.40 -40.83
C ALA A 180 8.19 -18.49 -41.30
N ASP A 181 9.29 -18.67 -40.56
CA ASP A 181 10.38 -19.59 -40.88
C ASP A 181 10.17 -21.02 -40.37
N GLY A 182 9.14 -21.24 -39.54
CA GLY A 182 8.79 -22.53 -38.95
C GLY A 182 9.78 -23.03 -37.89
N LYS A 183 10.70 -22.20 -37.41
CA LYS A 183 11.67 -22.56 -36.36
C LYS A 183 11.16 -22.17 -34.98
N ASN A 184 11.76 -22.77 -33.96
CA ASN A 184 11.55 -22.35 -32.58
C ASN A 184 12.62 -21.34 -32.18
N HIS A 185 12.20 -20.21 -31.62
CA HIS A 185 13.09 -19.17 -31.13
C HIS A 185 12.85 -18.94 -29.64
N THR A 186 13.92 -18.64 -28.91
CA THR A 186 13.83 -18.15 -27.53
C THR A 186 14.42 -16.75 -27.44
N VAL A 187 13.62 -15.80 -26.96
CA VAL A 187 14.05 -14.44 -26.66
C VAL A 187 13.70 -14.15 -25.20
N TYR A 188 14.71 -13.79 -24.42
CA TYR A 188 14.51 -13.24 -23.08
C TYR A 188 14.39 -11.72 -23.21
N ILE A 189 13.40 -11.14 -22.52
CA ILE A 189 13.08 -9.71 -22.59
C ILE A 189 13.04 -9.16 -21.16
N ASP A 190 13.76 -8.08 -20.95
CA ASP A 190 13.88 -7.43 -19.66
C ASP A 190 14.00 -5.90 -19.80
N GLN A 191 13.81 -5.17 -18.70
CA GLN A 191 13.92 -3.70 -18.63
C GLN A 191 13.20 -2.99 -19.80
N ILE A 192 11.90 -3.25 -19.93
CA ILE A 192 11.02 -2.61 -20.91
C ILE A 192 10.55 -1.28 -20.33
N GLU A 193 10.99 -0.16 -20.91
CA GLU A 193 10.66 1.17 -20.38
C GLU A 193 10.59 2.27 -21.43
N LEU A 194 9.85 3.35 -21.12
CA LEU A 194 10.02 4.61 -21.84
C LEU A 194 11.07 5.49 -21.16
N SER A 195 12.09 5.89 -21.91
CA SER A 195 13.26 6.61 -21.40
C SER A 195 13.50 7.93 -22.16
N SER A 196 14.34 8.81 -21.63
CA SER A 196 14.75 10.07 -22.27
C SER A 196 16.28 10.21 -22.33
N ARG A 197 16.80 11.00 -23.30
CA ARG A 197 18.25 11.08 -23.63
C ARG A 197 19.15 11.67 -22.52
N ASN A 198 18.61 12.45 -21.59
CA ASN A 198 19.38 13.33 -20.70
C ASN A 198 19.51 12.83 -19.26
N GLN A 199 19.96 11.59 -19.05
CA GLN A 199 20.12 11.02 -17.71
C GLN A 199 21.56 10.65 -17.32
N ASN A 200 22.55 11.06 -18.12
CA ASN A 200 23.97 10.85 -17.82
C ASN A 200 24.47 11.85 -16.77
N LYS A 201 24.06 11.66 -15.52
CA LYS A 201 24.74 12.25 -14.37
C LYS A 201 25.63 11.19 -13.73
N GLN A 202 26.85 11.58 -13.42
CA GLN A 202 27.82 10.68 -12.79
C GLN A 202 27.34 10.31 -11.38
N ILE A 203 27.26 9.01 -11.11
CA ILE A 203 27.09 8.47 -9.75
C ILE A 203 28.47 8.07 -9.23
N SER A 204 28.79 8.39 -7.99
CA SER A 204 30.15 8.20 -7.47
C SER A 204 30.25 7.61 -6.07
N ALA A 205 29.13 7.47 -5.35
CA ALA A 205 29.13 6.96 -3.97
C ALA A 205 28.17 5.78 -3.83
N THR A 206 28.62 4.73 -3.16
CA THR A 206 27.79 3.63 -2.69
C THR A 206 27.71 3.75 -1.17
N PRO A 207 26.52 3.76 -0.57
CA PRO A 207 26.40 3.79 0.88
C PRO A 207 26.87 2.47 1.48
N ASP A 208 27.43 2.53 2.68
CA ASP A 208 27.64 1.33 3.48
C ASP A 208 26.30 0.72 3.89
N ILE A 209 26.32 -0.59 4.11
CA ILE A 209 25.16 -1.37 4.50
C ILE A 209 25.29 -1.92 5.92
N THR A 210 24.12 -2.16 6.51
CA THR A 210 23.92 -3.05 7.65
C THR A 210 22.92 -4.13 7.25
N VAL A 211 22.95 -5.27 7.94
CA VAL A 211 22.04 -6.38 7.62
C VAL A 211 21.46 -6.97 8.90
N LYS A 212 20.14 -7.17 8.92
CA LYS A 212 19.42 -7.86 9.98
C LYS A 212 18.76 -9.12 9.42
N ALA A 213 19.16 -10.30 9.92
CA ALA A 213 18.57 -11.56 9.51
C ALA A 213 17.43 -12.00 10.41
N TYR A 214 16.48 -12.69 9.81
CA TYR A 214 15.34 -13.33 10.44
C TYR A 214 15.33 -14.81 10.01
N GLU A 215 14.18 -15.48 10.05
CA GLU A 215 14.12 -16.91 9.71
C GLU A 215 14.31 -17.20 8.21
N ARG A 216 13.59 -16.48 7.35
CA ARG A 216 13.51 -16.76 5.92
C ARG A 216 14.00 -15.61 5.05
N HIS A 217 14.36 -14.49 5.67
CA HIS A 217 14.82 -13.31 4.96
C HIS A 217 15.89 -12.55 5.74
N SER A 218 16.63 -11.72 5.02
CA SER A 218 17.53 -10.71 5.59
C SER A 218 17.18 -9.33 5.06
N ASN A 219 17.07 -8.35 5.95
CA ASN A 219 16.92 -6.94 5.58
C ASN A 219 18.30 -6.33 5.39
N VAL A 220 18.62 -5.92 4.16
CA VAL A 220 19.81 -5.15 3.80
C VAL A 220 19.44 -3.67 3.82
N ILE A 221 20.15 -2.85 4.59
CA ILE A 221 19.72 -1.49 4.96
C ILE A 221 20.85 -0.50 4.67
N TRP A 222 20.51 0.66 4.09
CA TRP A 222 21.44 1.74 3.76
C TRP A 222 20.84 3.14 3.93
N ASP A 223 21.69 4.17 3.96
CA ASP A 223 21.27 5.57 3.96
C ASP A 223 20.86 6.03 2.55
N LYS A 224 19.78 6.81 2.46
CA LYS A 224 19.20 7.29 1.19
C LYS A 224 19.86 8.56 0.63
N ALA A 225 20.75 9.20 1.38
CA ALA A 225 21.35 10.47 1.01
C ALA A 225 22.25 10.32 -0.23
N GLY A 226 22.11 11.24 -1.20
CA GLY A 226 22.95 11.26 -2.40
C GLY A 226 22.53 10.29 -3.50
N LEU A 227 21.39 9.60 -3.35
CA LEU A 227 20.90 8.62 -4.33
C LEU A 227 19.95 9.22 -5.39
N GLU A 228 19.85 10.55 -5.51
CA GLU A 228 18.85 11.22 -6.35
C GLU A 228 19.04 10.97 -7.86
N ASN A 229 20.25 10.60 -8.29
CA ASN A 229 20.57 10.29 -9.69
C ASN A 229 20.81 8.80 -9.94
N VAL A 230 20.59 7.96 -8.92
CA VAL A 230 20.66 6.50 -9.05
C VAL A 230 19.37 6.02 -9.71
N LYS A 231 19.47 5.05 -10.63
CA LYS A 231 18.31 4.41 -11.24
C LYS A 231 17.74 3.35 -10.28
N TYR A 232 18.60 2.45 -9.81
CA TYR A 232 18.28 1.47 -8.78
C TYR A 232 19.53 1.04 -8.01
N ILE A 233 19.30 0.53 -6.80
CA ILE A 233 20.31 -0.15 -5.98
C ILE A 233 20.28 -1.63 -6.36
N LYS A 234 21.44 -2.24 -6.58
CA LYS A 234 21.56 -3.67 -6.90
C LYS A 234 22.12 -4.41 -5.71
N ILE A 235 21.45 -5.49 -5.32
CA ILE A 235 21.77 -6.25 -4.11
C ILE A 235 22.46 -7.55 -4.51
N TYR A 236 23.60 -7.81 -3.90
CA TYR A 236 24.37 -9.03 -4.09
C TYR A 236 24.42 -9.86 -2.81
N ARG A 237 24.31 -11.18 -2.95
CA ARG A 237 24.39 -12.16 -1.87
C ARG A 237 25.39 -13.26 -2.21
N SER A 238 26.13 -13.73 -1.21
CA SER A 238 26.96 -14.93 -1.29
C SER A 238 26.64 -15.91 -0.16
N CYS A 239 26.67 -17.21 -0.45
CA CYS A 239 26.54 -18.28 0.56
C CYS A 239 27.90 -18.90 0.95
N ASN A 240 28.96 -18.63 0.18
CA ASN A 240 30.31 -19.19 0.39
C ASN A 240 31.38 -18.11 0.64
N GLY A 241 31.02 -16.83 0.52
CA GLY A 241 31.91 -15.69 0.66
C GLY A 241 32.82 -15.41 -0.54
N GLU A 242 32.77 -16.25 -1.57
CA GLU A 242 33.61 -16.14 -2.76
C GLU A 242 32.81 -15.63 -3.96
N THR A 243 31.67 -16.25 -4.23
CA THR A 243 30.83 -15.92 -5.38
C THR A 243 29.60 -15.13 -4.93
N PHE A 244 29.43 -13.92 -5.46
CA PHE A 244 28.30 -13.04 -5.19
C PHE A 244 27.34 -13.06 -6.37
N GLU A 245 26.09 -13.43 -6.12
CA GLU A 245 25.00 -13.42 -7.09
C GLU A 245 24.12 -12.18 -6.86
N ALA A 246 23.63 -11.59 -7.94
CA ALA A 246 22.66 -10.50 -7.84
C ALA A 246 21.28 -11.09 -7.51
N VAL A 247 20.70 -10.70 -6.37
CA VAL A 247 19.45 -11.28 -5.85
C VAL A 247 18.25 -10.36 -5.94
N GLY A 248 18.46 -9.08 -6.27
CA GLY A 248 17.39 -8.10 -6.41
C GLY A 248 17.88 -6.71 -6.76
N ILE A 249 16.91 -5.85 -7.06
CA ILE A 249 17.09 -4.40 -7.20
C ILE A 249 16.11 -3.66 -6.29
N GLN A 250 16.42 -2.40 -5.95
CA GLN A 250 15.56 -1.55 -5.13
C GLN A 250 15.54 -0.10 -5.63
N ASP A 251 14.36 0.53 -5.56
CA ASP A 251 14.20 1.98 -5.80
C ASP A 251 15.05 2.76 -4.78
N PRO A 252 15.90 3.72 -5.21
CA PRO A 252 16.76 4.49 -4.30
C PRO A 252 15.99 5.29 -3.23
N LYS A 253 14.68 5.51 -3.40
CA LYS A 253 13.81 6.14 -2.41
C LYS A 253 13.52 5.23 -1.20
N VAL A 254 13.77 3.92 -1.33
CA VAL A 254 13.63 2.93 -0.26
C VAL A 254 15.02 2.52 0.23
N GLY A 255 15.30 2.75 1.51
CA GLY A 255 16.62 2.52 2.12
C GLY A 255 16.83 1.08 2.60
N LEU A 256 16.10 0.13 2.02
CA LEU A 256 15.99 -1.23 2.53
C LEU A 256 15.60 -2.20 1.42
N TYR A 257 16.19 -3.39 1.42
CA TYR A 257 15.76 -4.52 0.60
C TYR A 257 15.56 -5.75 1.48
N ALA A 258 14.37 -6.37 1.39
CA ALA A 258 14.04 -7.59 2.11
C ALA A 258 14.36 -8.82 1.25
N ASP A 259 15.56 -9.37 1.39
CA ASP A 259 15.98 -10.55 0.64
C ASP A 259 15.36 -11.83 1.24
N PHE A 260 14.28 -12.31 0.65
CA PHE A 260 13.62 -13.56 1.05
C PHE A 260 14.33 -14.78 0.45
N SER A 261 15.26 -15.35 1.21
CA SER A 261 16.10 -16.49 0.81
C SER A 261 15.43 -17.85 1.02
N ASP A 262 14.41 -17.92 1.88
CA ASP A 262 13.75 -19.15 2.34
C ASP A 262 14.71 -20.22 2.89
N ARG A 263 15.81 -19.78 3.50
CA ARG A 263 16.84 -20.69 4.03
C ARG A 263 17.15 -20.31 5.48
N PRO A 264 16.52 -20.97 6.47
CA PRO A 264 16.87 -20.79 7.87
C PRO A 264 18.23 -21.42 8.20
N ASN A 265 18.86 -20.97 9.29
CA ASN A 265 20.18 -21.43 9.74
C ASN A 265 21.26 -21.36 8.64
N THR A 266 21.20 -20.34 7.79
CA THR A 266 22.12 -20.18 6.66
C THR A 266 22.87 -18.86 6.80
N THR A 267 24.19 -18.92 6.67
CA THR A 267 25.04 -17.73 6.64
C THR A 267 25.09 -17.15 5.23
N PHE A 268 24.91 -15.84 5.16
CA PHE A 268 24.97 -15.06 3.93
C PHE A 268 25.92 -13.89 4.11
N GLN A 269 26.59 -13.50 3.03
CA GLN A 269 27.30 -12.25 2.93
C GLN A 269 26.61 -11.35 1.91
N TYR A 270 26.41 -10.08 2.25
CA TYR A 270 25.76 -9.09 1.39
C TYR A 270 26.69 -7.95 1.04
N LYS A 271 26.47 -7.38 -0.14
CA LYS A 271 26.99 -6.06 -0.58
C LYS A 271 26.02 -5.45 -1.57
N ILE A 272 26.09 -4.14 -1.78
CA ILE A 272 25.28 -3.45 -2.78
C ILE A 272 26.17 -2.65 -3.75
N THR A 273 25.60 -2.31 -4.90
CA THR A 273 26.11 -1.27 -5.81
C THR A 273 24.98 -0.31 -6.16
N CYS A 274 25.33 0.92 -6.53
CA CYS A 274 24.38 1.88 -7.13
C CYS A 274 24.51 1.80 -8.64
N VAL A 275 23.37 1.76 -9.34
CA VAL A 275 23.34 1.66 -10.81
C VAL A 275 22.79 2.94 -11.41
N GLY A 276 23.53 3.51 -12.37
CA GLY A 276 23.15 4.73 -13.07
C GLY A 276 22.18 4.46 -14.22
N TYR A 277 21.61 5.51 -14.80
CA TYR A 277 20.79 5.38 -16.01
C TYR A 277 21.59 4.99 -17.26
N ASP A 278 22.93 5.05 -17.21
CA ASP A 278 23.82 4.45 -18.19
C ASP A 278 24.14 2.96 -17.91
N TYR A 279 23.49 2.38 -16.89
CA TYR A 279 23.67 1.01 -16.39
C TYR A 279 25.09 0.69 -15.91
N LYS A 280 25.90 1.70 -15.61
CA LYS A 280 27.16 1.47 -14.91
C LYS A 280 26.91 1.34 -13.42
N GLU A 281 27.62 0.40 -12.82
CA GLU A 281 27.62 0.19 -11.39
C GLU A 281 28.77 0.96 -10.74
N THR A 282 28.53 1.50 -9.55
CA THR A 282 29.58 2.02 -8.67
C THR A 282 30.43 0.87 -8.11
N VAL A 283 31.52 1.23 -7.41
CA VAL A 283 32.25 0.26 -6.58
C VAL A 283 31.33 -0.31 -5.49
N PRO A 284 31.45 -1.60 -5.09
CA PRO A 284 30.59 -2.18 -4.06
C PRO A 284 30.74 -1.51 -2.68
N SER A 285 29.70 -1.63 -1.85
CA SER A 285 29.72 -1.28 -0.43
C SER A 285 30.66 -2.19 0.39
N ASN A 286 30.77 -1.93 1.69
CA ASN A 286 31.23 -2.93 2.65
C ASN A 286 30.46 -4.26 2.52
N ILE A 287 31.12 -5.37 2.88
CA ILE A 287 30.51 -6.69 2.97
C ILE A 287 30.04 -6.92 4.39
N VAL A 288 28.80 -7.40 4.56
CA VAL A 288 28.23 -7.76 5.87
C VAL A 288 27.81 -9.23 5.87
N GLU A 289 28.32 -9.98 6.83
CA GLU A 289 27.93 -11.37 7.08
C GLU A 289 26.83 -11.45 8.13
N VAL A 290 25.84 -12.31 7.90
CA VAL A 290 24.74 -12.55 8.83
C VAL A 290 24.21 -13.98 8.68
N SER A 291 23.62 -14.54 9.73
CA SER A 291 22.96 -15.85 9.68
C SER A 291 21.46 -15.76 9.98
N THR A 292 20.65 -16.38 9.13
CA THR A 292 19.23 -16.62 9.42
C THR A 292 19.09 -17.67 10.52
N HIS A 293 17.96 -17.71 11.23
CA HIS A 293 17.70 -18.67 12.32
C HIS A 293 16.22 -19.00 12.46
N TYR A 294 15.87 -20.21 12.92
CA TYR A 294 14.47 -20.52 13.23
C TYR A 294 13.88 -19.56 14.26
N MET A 295 12.70 -19.02 13.97
CA MET A 295 12.02 -18.08 14.85
C MET A 295 10.82 -18.75 15.55
N THR A 296 10.68 -18.40 16.82
CA THR A 296 9.48 -18.62 17.62
C THR A 296 8.32 -17.74 17.12
N ASP A 297 7.10 -18.03 17.55
CA ASP A 297 5.96 -17.18 17.22
C ASP A 297 6.11 -15.76 17.77
N ASP A 298 6.72 -15.58 18.94
CA ASP A 298 6.93 -14.24 19.51
C ASP A 298 7.94 -13.42 18.70
N GLU A 299 9.00 -14.06 18.20
CA GLU A 299 9.93 -13.44 17.27
C GLU A 299 9.25 -13.10 15.95
N LEU A 300 8.40 -13.98 15.41
CA LEU A 300 7.62 -13.72 14.20
C LEU A 300 6.67 -12.53 14.39
N LEU A 301 5.95 -12.48 15.52
CA LEU A 301 5.09 -11.36 15.87
C LEU A 301 5.89 -10.07 15.97
N THR A 302 7.06 -10.10 16.61
CA THR A 302 7.94 -8.93 16.75
C THR A 302 8.49 -8.46 15.40
N MET A 303 8.88 -9.39 14.52
CA MET A 303 9.31 -9.10 13.15
C MET A 303 8.21 -8.47 12.32
N VAL A 304 7.00 -9.03 12.30
CA VAL A 304 5.86 -8.47 11.56
C VAL A 304 5.50 -7.09 12.08
N HIS A 305 5.54 -6.91 13.40
CA HIS A 305 5.27 -5.64 14.04
C HIS A 305 6.29 -4.58 13.63
N GLU A 306 7.59 -4.87 13.80
CA GLU A 306 8.68 -3.97 13.40
C GLU A 306 8.58 -3.64 11.90
N ALA A 307 8.35 -4.65 11.07
CA ALA A 307 8.29 -4.50 9.64
C ALA A 307 7.18 -3.54 9.19
N THR A 308 6.00 -3.71 9.78
CA THR A 308 4.82 -2.90 9.50
C THR A 308 4.95 -1.49 10.10
N PHE A 309 5.57 -1.37 11.28
CA PHE A 309 5.89 -0.08 11.90
C PHE A 309 6.79 0.80 11.01
N ARG A 310 7.75 0.21 10.28
CA ARG A 310 8.63 0.95 9.36
C ARG A 310 7.85 1.78 8.33
N TYR A 311 6.64 1.38 7.94
CA TYR A 311 5.78 2.17 7.05
C TYR A 311 5.55 3.59 7.60
N TYR A 312 5.25 3.69 8.90
CA TYR A 312 4.95 4.95 9.60
C TYR A 312 6.18 5.65 10.14
N TRP A 313 7.34 4.99 10.10
CA TRP A 313 8.58 5.54 10.62
C TRP A 313 9.52 5.97 9.50
N ASP A 314 10.01 5.01 8.72
CA ASP A 314 10.97 5.21 7.63
C ASP A 314 10.27 5.64 6.33
N GLY A 315 9.04 5.15 6.14
CA GLY A 315 8.17 5.45 5.00
C GLY A 315 7.30 6.70 5.17
N ALA A 316 7.32 7.35 6.34
CA ALA A 316 6.53 8.56 6.57
C ALA A 316 6.94 9.71 5.63
N GLU A 317 5.97 10.55 5.30
CA GLU A 317 6.21 11.75 4.51
C GLU A 317 7.19 12.67 5.25
N LYS A 318 8.17 13.20 4.52
CA LYS A 318 9.37 13.82 5.10
C LYS A 318 9.10 15.13 5.83
N ILE A 319 8.06 15.88 5.53
CA ILE A 319 7.80 17.21 6.10
C ILE A 319 6.79 17.16 7.26
N SER A 320 5.68 16.46 7.06
CA SER A 320 4.63 16.23 8.06
C SER A 320 5.01 15.18 9.10
N GLY A 321 5.79 14.17 8.70
CA GLY A 321 6.04 12.97 9.52
C GLY A 321 4.82 12.03 9.62
N LEU A 322 3.80 12.26 8.79
CA LEU A 322 2.55 11.51 8.73
C LEU A 322 2.61 10.37 7.70
N ALA A 323 1.59 9.51 7.71
CA ALA A 323 1.53 8.33 6.87
C ALA A 323 1.13 8.69 5.44
N LEU A 324 1.90 8.21 4.45
CA LEU A 324 1.47 8.21 3.06
C LEU A 324 0.25 7.29 2.89
N GLU A 325 -0.56 7.55 1.87
CA GLU A 325 -1.67 6.67 1.49
C GLU A 325 -1.18 5.25 1.18
N ASN A 326 -0.19 5.14 0.29
CA ASN A 326 0.44 3.88 -0.07
C ASN A 326 1.90 4.07 -0.49
N ILE A 327 2.70 3.01 -0.33
CA ILE A 327 4.09 2.95 -0.78
C ILE A 327 4.26 1.72 -1.66
N SER A 328 4.71 1.79 -2.91
CA SER A 328 4.97 3.02 -3.67
C SER A 328 3.67 3.70 -4.11
N GLY A 329 3.60 5.02 -4.01
CA GLY A 329 2.44 5.82 -4.40
C GLY A 329 2.81 7.29 -4.55
N ARG A 330 1.90 8.19 -4.17
CA ARG A 330 2.24 9.61 -4.04
C ARG A 330 3.23 9.81 -2.89
N SER A 331 4.23 10.66 -3.08
CA SER A 331 5.33 10.81 -2.12
C SER A 331 5.12 11.95 -1.13
N ASN A 332 4.19 12.85 -1.44
CA ASN A 332 3.82 13.94 -0.55
C ASN A 332 2.37 13.81 -0.02
N MET A 333 1.53 12.98 -0.64
CA MET A 333 0.14 12.82 -0.22
C MET A 333 0.01 11.92 1.01
N ILE A 334 -0.28 12.53 2.16
CA ILE A 334 -0.61 11.80 3.38
C ILE A 334 -2.10 11.47 3.42
N ALA A 335 -2.46 10.38 4.11
CA ALA A 335 -3.84 10.01 4.40
C ALA A 335 -4.08 10.15 5.92
N THR A 336 -5.14 10.87 6.32
CA THR A 336 -5.30 11.30 7.71
C THR A 336 -5.74 10.17 8.65
N GLY A 337 -6.60 9.24 8.24
CA GLY A 337 -6.93 8.09 9.09
C GLY A 337 -5.80 7.07 9.19
N ALA A 338 -5.13 6.75 8.07
CA ALA A 338 -3.89 5.96 8.09
C ALA A 338 -2.83 6.59 9.01
N SER A 339 -2.76 7.92 9.03
CA SER A 339 -1.91 8.69 9.94
C SER A 339 -2.30 8.53 11.41
N GLY A 340 -3.59 8.51 11.73
CA GLY A 340 -4.07 8.16 13.07
C GLY A 340 -3.59 6.80 13.54
N PHE A 341 -3.69 5.80 12.66
CA PHE A 341 -3.19 4.44 12.93
C PHE A 341 -1.67 4.43 13.07
N GLY A 342 -0.95 5.17 12.22
CA GLY A 342 0.49 5.34 12.33
C GLY A 342 0.96 5.98 13.63
N ILE A 343 0.20 6.94 14.17
CA ILE A 343 0.48 7.55 15.48
C ILE A 343 0.36 6.50 16.60
N MET A 344 -0.65 5.64 16.55
CA MET A 344 -0.75 4.50 17.47
C MET A 344 0.40 3.51 17.28
N GLY A 345 0.83 3.29 16.03
CA GLY A 345 2.03 2.51 15.70
C GLY A 345 3.32 3.08 16.28
N ILE A 346 3.49 4.41 16.30
CA ILE A 346 4.64 5.08 16.94
C ILE A 346 4.69 4.81 18.44
N ILE A 347 3.54 4.86 19.12
CA ILE A 347 3.44 4.54 20.55
C ILE A 347 3.87 3.08 20.78
N SER A 348 3.34 2.17 19.98
CA SER A 348 3.69 0.75 20.03
C SER A 348 5.18 0.53 19.77
N GLY A 349 5.79 1.24 18.80
CA GLY A 349 7.21 1.17 18.51
C GLY A 349 8.11 1.62 19.67
N VAL A 350 7.64 2.54 20.52
CA VAL A 350 8.34 2.89 21.77
C VAL A 350 8.26 1.74 22.77
N GLU A 351 7.08 1.16 22.99
CA GLU A 351 6.88 0.05 23.94
C GLU A 351 7.68 -1.19 23.52
N ARG A 352 7.79 -1.44 22.21
CA ARG A 352 8.56 -2.53 21.63
C ARG A 352 10.06 -2.26 21.53
N GLY A 353 10.51 -1.04 21.84
CA GLY A 353 11.91 -0.65 21.75
C GLY A 353 12.46 -0.55 20.34
N PHE A 354 11.59 -0.42 19.32
CA PHE A 354 12.01 -0.13 17.94
C PHE A 354 12.56 1.30 17.81
N ILE A 355 12.00 2.21 18.60
CA ILE A 355 12.44 3.59 18.72
C ILE A 355 12.45 4.00 20.20
N THR A 356 13.24 5.02 20.52
CA THR A 356 13.22 5.62 21.85
C THR A 356 12.00 6.55 22.00
N ARG A 357 11.56 6.75 23.25
CA ARG A 357 10.51 7.74 23.55
C ARG A 357 10.88 9.15 23.08
N GLN A 358 12.16 9.53 23.15
CA GLN A 358 12.62 10.85 22.71
C GLN A 358 12.44 11.03 21.20
N GLN A 359 12.81 10.03 20.39
CA GLN A 359 12.53 10.03 18.95
C GLN A 359 11.03 10.14 18.67
N ALA A 360 10.19 9.43 19.44
CA ALA A 360 8.74 9.54 19.31
C ALA A 360 8.22 10.94 19.67
N VAL A 361 8.75 11.59 20.72
CA VAL A 361 8.42 12.98 21.09
C VAL A 361 8.77 13.93 19.95
N GLU A 362 9.96 13.81 19.35
CA GLU A 362 10.38 14.64 18.22
C GLU A 362 9.46 14.46 17.01
N ARG A 363 9.10 13.20 16.70
CA ARG A 363 8.14 12.89 15.64
C ARG A 363 6.77 13.48 15.93
N LEU A 364 6.24 13.31 17.13
CA LEU A 364 4.90 13.81 17.47
C LEU A 364 4.86 15.34 17.49
N LYS A 365 5.92 16.02 17.96
CA LYS A 365 6.03 17.49 17.86
C LYS A 365 5.93 17.95 16.42
N LYS A 366 6.60 17.27 15.50
CA LYS A 366 6.53 17.56 14.07
C LYS A 366 5.12 17.35 13.52
N ILE A 367 4.50 16.21 13.82
CA ILE A 367 3.13 15.87 13.40
C ILE A 367 2.13 16.91 13.88
N VAL A 368 2.07 17.21 15.17
CA VAL A 368 1.07 18.15 15.71
C VAL A 368 1.33 19.58 15.25
N SER A 369 2.59 19.95 14.99
CA SER A 369 2.94 21.25 14.42
C SER A 369 2.52 21.39 12.96
N PHE A 370 2.59 20.30 12.19
CA PHE A 370 2.06 20.24 10.83
C PHE A 370 0.52 20.35 10.84
N LEU A 371 -0.15 19.49 11.62
CA LEU A 371 -1.62 19.48 11.72
C LEU A 371 -2.20 20.81 12.20
N LYS A 372 -1.50 21.54 13.07
CA LYS A 372 -1.89 22.89 13.50
C LYS A 372 -1.90 23.93 12.38
N LYS A 373 -1.15 23.69 11.29
CA LYS A 373 -1.04 24.58 10.13
C LYS A 373 -1.79 24.08 8.90
N ALA A 374 -2.08 22.78 8.85
CA ALA A 374 -2.80 22.18 7.76
C ALA A 374 -4.21 22.79 7.65
N GLU A 375 -4.73 22.80 6.43
CA GLU A 375 -6.06 23.24 6.09
C GLU A 375 -7.08 22.38 6.82
N THR A 376 -8.06 23.05 7.45
CA THR A 376 -9.17 22.40 8.12
C THR A 376 -10.47 23.01 7.66
N PHE A 377 -11.54 22.23 7.81
CA PHE A 377 -12.87 22.57 7.34
C PHE A 377 -13.82 22.32 8.51
N HIS A 378 -14.26 23.40 9.17
CA HIS A 378 -14.98 23.29 10.44
C HIS A 378 -14.18 22.48 11.48
N GLY A 379 -12.86 22.74 11.52
CA GLY A 379 -11.90 22.05 12.39
C GLY A 379 -11.56 20.60 12.02
N ALA A 380 -12.35 19.95 11.15
CA ALA A 380 -12.04 18.62 10.62
C ALA A 380 -11.00 18.67 9.50
N TYR A 381 -10.34 17.54 9.25
CA TYR A 381 -9.32 17.39 8.22
C TYR A 381 -9.88 16.72 6.97
N SER A 382 -9.25 16.94 5.83
CA SER A 382 -9.52 16.17 4.63
C SER A 382 -8.98 14.75 4.72
N HIS A 383 -9.48 13.86 3.86
CA HIS A 383 -8.93 12.52 3.70
C HIS A 383 -7.43 12.59 3.37
N PHE A 384 -7.11 13.34 2.32
CA PHE A 384 -5.74 13.49 1.83
C PHE A 384 -5.26 14.92 1.98
N ILE A 385 -4.01 15.06 2.38
CA ILE A 385 -3.32 16.34 2.53
C ILE A 385 -1.96 16.23 1.85
N ASP A 386 -1.55 17.26 1.13
CA ASP A 386 -0.16 17.39 0.70
C ASP A 386 0.70 17.69 1.93
N GLY A 387 1.51 16.71 2.36
CA GLY A 387 2.40 16.78 3.52
C GLY A 387 3.47 17.88 3.43
N SER A 388 3.75 18.41 2.24
CA SER A 388 4.67 19.52 2.03
C SER A 388 4.01 20.89 2.22
N THR A 389 2.70 21.01 1.99
CA THR A 389 1.99 22.30 2.01
C THR A 389 0.93 22.42 3.10
N GLY A 390 0.42 21.30 3.60
CA GLY A 390 -0.71 21.25 4.50
C GLY A 390 -2.07 21.48 3.83
N LYS A 391 -2.16 21.46 2.49
CA LYS A 391 -3.41 21.70 1.76
C LYS A 391 -4.13 20.41 1.39
N VAL A 392 -5.45 20.47 1.21
CA VAL A 392 -6.24 19.33 0.73
C VAL A 392 -5.79 18.84 -0.64
N GLU A 393 -5.70 17.52 -0.79
CA GLU A 393 -5.47 16.84 -2.07
C GLU A 393 -6.75 16.10 -2.50
N PRO A 394 -7.51 16.57 -3.50
CA PRO A 394 -8.78 15.97 -3.89
C PRO A 394 -8.60 14.68 -4.73
N PHE A 395 -7.97 13.66 -4.13
CA PHE A 395 -7.54 12.44 -4.79
C PHE A 395 -8.71 11.56 -5.24
N PHE A 396 -9.79 11.48 -4.45
CA PHE A 396 -11.04 10.79 -4.83
C PHE A 396 -11.92 11.57 -5.81
N GLY A 397 -11.40 12.70 -6.30
CA GLY A 397 -12.05 13.56 -7.26
C GLY A 397 -12.49 14.88 -6.64
N LYS A 398 -12.87 15.81 -7.50
CA LYS A 398 -13.08 17.23 -7.14
C LYS A 398 -14.14 17.49 -6.08
N LYS A 399 -15.06 16.54 -5.84
CA LYS A 399 -16.11 16.66 -4.82
C LYS A 399 -15.58 16.47 -3.41
N ASP A 400 -14.54 15.64 -3.26
CA ASP A 400 -13.89 15.35 -1.99
C ASP A 400 -12.67 16.26 -1.83
N ASN A 401 -12.93 17.55 -1.66
CA ASN A 401 -11.93 18.61 -1.56
C ASN A 401 -12.07 19.41 -0.25
N GLY A 402 -12.63 18.78 0.78
CA GLY A 402 -12.90 19.40 2.07
C GLY A 402 -12.72 18.40 3.20
N ALA A 403 -13.53 18.49 4.24
CA ALA A 403 -13.45 17.56 5.36
C ALA A 403 -13.93 16.16 4.99
N ASP A 404 -13.19 15.17 5.47
CA ASP A 404 -13.62 13.78 5.65
C ASP A 404 -13.69 13.51 7.17
N LEU A 405 -14.91 13.37 7.68
CA LEU A 405 -15.16 13.19 9.10
C LEU A 405 -14.73 11.81 9.60
N VAL A 406 -14.78 10.79 8.75
CA VAL A 406 -14.39 9.43 9.11
C VAL A 406 -12.89 9.36 9.27
N GLU A 407 -12.13 9.88 8.31
CA GLU A 407 -10.68 9.96 8.40
C GLU A 407 -10.21 10.88 9.53
N THR A 408 -10.92 12.00 9.75
CA THR A 408 -10.72 12.83 10.94
C THR A 408 -10.91 12.02 12.22
N SER A 409 -11.93 11.17 12.30
CA SER A 409 -12.15 10.34 13.48
C SER A 409 -11.06 9.29 13.69
N PHE A 410 -10.53 8.70 12.63
CA PHE A 410 -9.39 7.79 12.71
C PHE A 410 -8.11 8.52 13.15
N LEU A 411 -7.86 9.73 12.62
CA LEU A 411 -6.77 10.60 13.07
C LEU A 411 -6.84 10.89 14.56
N PHE A 412 -8.02 11.31 15.05
CA PHE A 412 -8.20 11.68 16.45
C PHE A 412 -8.28 10.50 17.41
N GLN A 413 -8.67 9.32 16.93
CA GLN A 413 -8.45 8.08 17.70
C GLN A 413 -6.96 7.90 18.02
N GLY A 414 -6.07 8.19 17.06
CA GLY A 414 -4.63 8.14 17.27
C GLY A 414 -4.08 9.26 18.14
N LEU A 415 -4.49 10.51 17.88
CA LEU A 415 -4.03 11.67 18.63
C LEU A 415 -4.47 11.62 20.10
N LEU A 416 -5.71 11.22 20.40
CA LEU A 416 -6.17 11.08 21.78
C LEU A 416 -5.43 9.96 22.52
N THR A 417 -5.08 8.87 21.82
CA THR A 417 -4.17 7.85 22.37
C THR A 417 -2.80 8.45 22.69
N ALA A 418 -2.22 9.24 21.77
CA ALA A 418 -0.93 9.91 21.99
C ALA A 418 -0.97 10.92 23.14
N ARG A 419 -2.07 11.69 23.28
CA ARG A 419 -2.30 12.61 24.40
C ARG A 419 -2.17 11.89 25.75
N GLN A 420 -2.61 10.63 25.82
CA GLN A 420 -2.54 9.82 27.03
C GLN A 420 -1.19 9.11 27.23
N PHE A 421 -0.46 8.81 26.15
CA PHE A 421 0.85 8.17 26.22
C PHE A 421 1.97 9.14 26.58
N PHE A 422 1.96 10.36 26.02
CA PHE A 422 2.93 11.41 26.29
C PHE A 422 2.55 12.20 27.55
N ASP A 423 2.61 11.55 28.71
CA ASP A 423 2.14 12.05 30.00
C ASP A 423 3.24 12.60 30.94
N LYS A 424 4.50 12.68 30.49
CA LYS A 424 5.58 13.20 31.33
C LYS A 424 5.45 14.71 31.50
N ASN A 425 5.93 15.19 32.66
CA ASN A 425 6.01 16.61 32.98
C ASN A 425 7.26 17.24 32.34
N THR A 426 7.32 17.28 31.01
CA THR A 426 8.37 17.95 30.24
C THR A 426 7.73 18.97 29.29
N PRO A 427 8.43 20.07 28.93
CA PRO A 427 7.88 21.09 28.02
C PRO A 427 7.44 20.52 26.66
N ASP A 428 8.16 19.52 26.16
CA ASP A 428 7.89 18.91 24.86
C ASP A 428 6.65 18.02 24.87
N GLU A 429 6.47 17.18 25.90
CA GLU A 429 5.27 16.36 26.03
C GLU A 429 4.05 17.21 26.43
N GLU A 430 4.24 18.27 27.22
CA GLU A 430 3.21 19.25 27.51
C GLU A 430 2.75 19.98 26.23
N PHE A 431 3.68 20.41 25.38
CA PHE A 431 3.36 20.98 24.08
C PHE A 431 2.52 20.02 23.22
N ILE A 432 2.91 18.75 23.14
CA ILE A 432 2.15 17.73 22.40
C ILE A 432 0.72 17.63 22.94
N ARG A 433 0.54 17.43 24.25
CA ARG A 433 -0.80 17.31 24.86
C ARG A 433 -1.65 18.56 24.64
N ASN A 434 -1.05 19.74 24.76
CA ASN A 434 -1.75 21.02 24.60
C ASN A 434 -2.19 21.25 23.15
N VAL A 435 -1.32 20.98 22.17
CA VAL A 435 -1.70 21.10 20.76
C VAL A 435 -2.77 20.08 20.40
N ILE A 436 -2.62 18.81 20.80
CA ILE A 436 -3.66 17.79 20.53
C ILE A 436 -5.01 18.22 21.12
N THR A 437 -5.01 18.75 22.34
CA THR A 437 -6.23 19.24 22.99
C THR A 437 -6.84 20.41 22.20
N GLN A 438 -6.03 21.38 21.76
CA GLN A 438 -6.50 22.48 20.91
C GLN A 438 -7.11 21.97 19.59
N LEU A 439 -6.44 21.05 18.91
CA LEU A 439 -6.95 20.50 17.65
C LEU A 439 -8.27 19.74 17.87
N TRP A 440 -8.35 18.93 18.93
CA TRP A 440 -9.54 18.16 19.30
C TRP A 440 -10.75 19.04 19.61
N GLU A 441 -10.53 20.08 20.40
CA GLU A 441 -11.58 21.02 20.83
C GLU A 441 -12.04 21.94 19.69
N ASN A 442 -11.29 22.05 18.59
CA ASN A 442 -11.66 22.87 17.44
C ASN A 442 -12.53 22.14 16.40
N ILE A 443 -12.65 20.82 16.46
CA ILE A 443 -13.44 20.07 15.48
C ILE A 443 -14.92 20.29 15.76
N GLU A 444 -15.62 20.90 14.81
CA GLU A 444 -17.06 21.19 14.92
C GLU A 444 -17.89 19.94 14.55
N TRP A 445 -17.88 18.88 15.38
CA TRP A 445 -18.60 17.63 15.05
C TRP A 445 -20.10 17.83 14.79
N ASP A 446 -20.71 18.80 15.48
CA ASP A 446 -22.10 19.19 15.30
C ASP A 446 -22.38 19.86 13.94
N TRP A 447 -21.39 20.50 13.30
CA TRP A 447 -21.50 20.98 11.91
C TRP A 447 -21.84 19.85 10.94
N PHE A 448 -21.21 18.69 11.14
CA PHE A 448 -21.36 17.51 10.28
C PHE A 448 -22.71 16.80 10.41
N LYS A 449 -23.63 17.36 11.21
CA LYS A 449 -25.04 17.02 11.12
C LYS A 449 -25.70 17.58 9.86
N GLN A 450 -25.08 18.50 9.11
CA GLN A 450 -25.64 19.25 7.98
C GLN A 450 -26.80 20.21 8.36
N THR A 451 -27.72 19.77 9.20
CA THR A 451 -28.78 20.59 9.81
C THR A 451 -28.91 20.27 11.29
N LYS A 452 -29.45 21.22 12.07
CA LYS A 452 -29.61 21.07 13.52
C LYS A 452 -30.44 19.83 13.91
N ASP A 453 -31.46 19.51 13.12
CA ASP A 453 -32.40 18.41 13.39
C ASP A 453 -32.03 17.10 12.66
N SER A 454 -30.91 17.07 11.94
CA SER A 454 -30.44 15.84 11.31
C SER A 454 -30.21 14.76 12.35
N ARG A 455 -30.59 13.55 11.96
CA ARG A 455 -30.44 12.31 12.72
C ARG A 455 -29.14 11.60 12.38
N TYR A 456 -28.38 12.11 11.42
CA TYR A 456 -27.16 11.51 10.91
C TYR A 456 -26.00 12.50 10.97
N LEU A 457 -24.80 11.95 11.16
CA LEU A 457 -23.58 12.61 10.72
C LEU A 457 -23.37 12.35 9.23
N TYR A 458 -22.69 13.27 8.58
CA TYR A 458 -22.29 13.18 7.19
C TYR A 458 -20.79 13.00 7.08
N TRP A 459 -20.39 12.17 6.13
CA TRP A 459 -19.00 11.82 5.91
C TRP A 459 -18.20 13.02 5.42
N HIS A 460 -18.75 13.80 4.48
CA HIS A 460 -17.98 14.84 3.79
C HIS A 460 -18.64 16.21 3.87
N TRP A 461 -17.81 17.25 3.90
CA TRP A 461 -18.22 18.62 3.64
C TRP A 461 -17.16 19.32 2.78
N SER A 462 -17.60 19.96 1.70
CA SER A 462 -16.74 20.68 0.76
C SER A 462 -16.83 22.20 0.97
N PRO A 463 -15.70 22.94 0.97
CA PRO A 463 -15.70 24.40 1.14
C PRO A 463 -16.40 25.17 0.02
N ASP A 464 -16.39 24.63 -1.21
CA ASP A 464 -16.95 25.29 -2.39
C ASP A 464 -18.22 24.60 -2.93
N GLN A 465 -18.49 23.37 -2.50
CA GLN A 465 -19.64 22.57 -2.96
C GLN A 465 -20.59 22.15 -1.83
N GLY A 466 -20.31 22.52 -0.59
CA GLY A 466 -21.12 22.16 0.57
C GLY A 466 -21.27 20.65 0.74
N TRP A 467 -22.50 20.15 0.85
CA TRP A 467 -22.80 18.75 1.12
C TRP A 467 -22.95 17.89 -0.15
N ILE A 468 -22.24 18.20 -1.24
CA ILE A 468 -22.48 17.59 -2.56
C ILE A 468 -22.35 16.07 -2.60
N ILE A 469 -21.46 15.48 -1.78
CA ILE A 469 -21.33 14.02 -1.67
C ILE A 469 -22.52 13.43 -0.88
N ASN A 470 -23.02 14.16 0.11
CA ASN A 470 -24.25 13.87 0.86
C ASN A 470 -24.33 12.46 1.47
N HIS A 471 -23.18 11.88 1.83
CA HIS A 471 -23.09 10.51 2.36
C HIS A 471 -23.34 10.50 3.86
N LYS A 472 -24.47 9.93 4.28
CA LYS A 472 -24.83 9.73 5.68
C LYS A 472 -24.02 8.58 6.28
N LEU A 473 -23.49 8.78 7.48
CA LEU A 473 -22.77 7.75 8.22
C LEU A 473 -23.77 6.80 8.89
N ILE A 474 -23.89 5.58 8.40
CA ILE A 474 -24.88 4.60 8.84
C ILE A 474 -24.18 3.26 9.04
N GLY A 475 -24.11 2.79 10.28
CA GLY A 475 -23.55 1.48 10.62
C GLY A 475 -24.55 0.36 10.34
N TRP A 476 -24.19 -0.91 10.30
CA TRP A 476 -22.86 -1.44 10.59
C TRP A 476 -21.87 -1.18 9.43
N ASN A 477 -20.79 -0.48 9.72
CA ASN A 477 -19.63 -0.32 8.84
C ASN A 477 -18.39 0.11 9.68
N GLU A 478 -17.39 0.76 9.10
CA GLU A 478 -16.15 1.20 9.76
C GLU A 478 -16.30 2.45 10.65
N THR A 479 -17.47 3.11 10.65
CA THR A 479 -17.61 4.53 11.09
C THR A 479 -18.12 4.70 12.53
N MET A 480 -18.09 3.65 13.36
CA MET A 480 -18.59 3.72 14.74
C MET A 480 -17.83 4.78 15.54
N ILE A 481 -16.49 4.78 15.44
CA ILE A 481 -15.63 5.71 16.18
C ILE A 481 -15.91 7.17 15.82
N THR A 482 -16.40 7.45 14.60
CA THR A 482 -16.81 8.78 14.16
C THR A 482 -17.96 9.32 15.01
N TYR A 483 -19.00 8.51 15.23
CA TYR A 483 -20.10 8.88 16.13
C TYR A 483 -19.65 8.99 17.58
N LEU A 484 -18.83 8.06 18.05
CA LEU A 484 -18.39 8.06 19.43
C LEU A 484 -17.51 9.29 19.73
N LEU A 485 -16.59 9.66 18.83
CA LEU A 485 -15.80 10.89 18.99
C LEU A 485 -16.67 12.14 18.90
N ALA A 486 -17.65 12.19 17.99
CA ALA A 486 -18.61 13.28 17.96
C ALA A 486 -19.36 13.44 19.30
N ILE A 487 -19.73 12.35 19.97
CA ILE A 487 -20.39 12.36 21.29
C ILE A 487 -19.41 12.71 22.42
N ALA A 488 -18.13 12.35 22.26
CA ALA A 488 -17.07 12.62 23.23
C ALA A 488 -16.61 14.08 23.22
N SER A 489 -16.75 14.79 22.11
CA SER A 489 -16.24 16.16 21.97
C SER A 489 -16.77 17.09 23.08
N PRO A 490 -15.87 17.81 23.78
CA PRO A 490 -16.24 18.65 24.92
C PRO A 490 -16.76 20.04 24.51
N THR A 491 -16.56 20.45 23.25
CA THR A 491 -16.87 21.81 22.75
C THR A 491 -17.98 21.79 21.71
N HIS A 492 -17.86 20.93 20.71
CA HIS A 492 -18.75 20.83 19.56
C HIS A 492 -19.36 19.43 19.44
N GLY A 493 -19.74 18.85 20.58
CA GLY A 493 -20.27 17.49 20.64
C GLY A 493 -21.70 17.37 20.14
N VAL A 494 -22.07 16.14 19.77
CA VAL A 494 -23.46 15.77 19.45
C VAL A 494 -24.10 14.98 20.60
N ASP A 495 -25.44 14.97 20.64
CA ASP A 495 -26.17 14.17 21.62
C ASP A 495 -25.90 12.67 21.43
N LYS A 496 -25.82 11.92 22.54
CA LYS A 496 -25.64 10.46 22.52
C LYS A 496 -26.71 9.74 21.69
N ASP A 497 -27.90 10.31 21.56
CA ASP A 497 -29.00 9.74 20.81
C ASP A 497 -28.69 9.68 19.30
N LEU A 498 -27.70 10.43 18.80
CA LEU A 498 -27.20 10.31 17.43
C LEU A 498 -26.54 8.95 17.15
N TYR A 499 -26.02 8.28 18.18
CA TYR A 499 -25.57 6.88 18.06
C TYR A 499 -26.73 5.96 17.64
N TYR A 500 -27.92 6.16 18.20
CA TYR A 500 -29.08 5.31 17.90
C TYR A 500 -29.90 5.79 16.71
N SER A 501 -29.99 7.11 16.50
CA SER A 501 -30.78 7.70 15.42
C SER A 501 -30.03 7.78 14.09
N GLY A 502 -28.70 7.78 14.12
CA GLY A 502 -27.84 7.81 12.93
C GLY A 502 -27.11 6.49 12.72
N TRP A 503 -26.08 6.22 13.51
CA TRP A 503 -25.23 5.03 13.39
C TRP A 503 -26.06 3.73 13.37
N ALA A 504 -26.86 3.51 14.40
CA ALA A 504 -27.75 2.35 14.51
C ALA A 504 -29.20 2.68 14.11
N SER A 505 -29.38 3.60 13.15
CA SER A 505 -30.69 4.09 12.70
C SER A 505 -31.61 2.94 12.29
N GLN A 506 -32.89 3.07 12.64
CA GLN A 506 -33.95 2.11 12.32
C GLN A 506 -34.86 2.61 11.18
N GLU A 507 -34.55 3.77 10.61
CA GLU A 507 -35.36 4.43 9.58
C GLU A 507 -35.31 3.68 8.24
N PRO A 508 -36.37 3.80 7.40
CA PRO A 508 -36.39 3.19 6.07
C PRO A 508 -35.15 3.52 5.23
N TYR A 509 -34.71 4.78 5.21
CA TYR A 509 -33.50 5.18 4.47
C TYR A 509 -32.25 4.42 4.94
N ALA A 510 -32.08 4.21 6.25
CA ALA A 510 -30.94 3.49 6.79
C ALA A 510 -30.99 1.99 6.48
N ARG A 511 -32.19 1.42 6.38
CA ARG A 511 -32.38 0.05 5.91
C ARG A 511 -32.00 -0.07 4.44
N GLU A 512 -32.56 0.80 3.59
CA GLU A 512 -32.25 0.86 2.15
C GLU A 512 -30.76 1.08 1.89
N TYR A 513 -30.10 1.94 2.68
CA TYR A 513 -28.65 2.14 2.58
C TYR A 513 -27.88 0.83 2.81
N ARG A 514 -28.22 0.09 3.87
CA ARG A 514 -27.57 -1.19 4.21
C ARG A 514 -27.89 -2.29 3.21
N GLU A 515 -29.15 -2.37 2.78
CA GLU A 515 -29.58 -3.30 1.74
C GLU A 515 -28.88 -3.03 0.41
N GLY A 516 -28.64 -1.74 0.10
CA GLY A 516 -27.99 -1.32 -1.13
C GLY A 516 -26.55 -1.81 -1.24
N TRP A 517 -25.72 -1.56 -0.22
CA TRP A 517 -24.32 -2.01 -0.27
C TRP A 517 -24.16 -3.48 0.13
N GLY A 518 -24.94 -3.98 1.09
CA GLY A 518 -24.84 -5.36 1.58
C GLY A 518 -25.53 -6.38 0.68
N GLU A 519 -26.32 -5.93 -0.30
CA GLU A 519 -27.12 -6.74 -1.24
C GLU A 519 -28.01 -7.78 -0.55
N THR A 520 -28.48 -7.48 0.67
CA THR A 520 -29.33 -8.36 1.48
C THR A 520 -30.16 -7.56 2.49
N THR A 521 -31.27 -8.14 2.94
CA THR A 521 -32.04 -7.62 4.08
C THR A 521 -31.39 -7.94 5.43
N ASP A 522 -30.44 -8.86 5.48
CA ASP A 522 -29.78 -9.27 6.72
C ASP A 522 -28.97 -8.12 7.32
N GLY A 523 -29.29 -7.74 8.56
CA GLY A 523 -28.63 -6.62 9.22
C GLY A 523 -29.09 -5.23 8.74
N SER A 524 -30.07 -5.14 7.84
CA SER A 524 -30.69 -3.87 7.41
C SER A 524 -31.25 -3.07 8.59
N MET A 525 -31.60 -3.75 9.68
CA MET A 525 -32.07 -3.18 10.94
C MET A 525 -30.95 -2.81 11.90
N TYR A 526 -29.69 -2.72 11.45
CA TYR A 526 -28.47 -2.70 12.27
C TYR A 526 -28.22 -4.04 12.99
N THR A 527 -29.22 -4.53 13.72
CA THR A 527 -29.30 -5.90 14.21
C THR A 527 -29.46 -6.88 13.05
N ASN A 528 -28.80 -8.04 13.14
CA ASN A 528 -28.85 -9.11 12.15
C ASN A 528 -29.66 -10.31 12.67
N GLY A 529 -29.15 -10.99 13.69
CA GLY A 529 -29.79 -12.13 14.34
C GLY A 529 -29.60 -13.48 13.63
N ASN A 530 -29.12 -13.49 12.38
CA ASN A 530 -28.91 -14.72 11.62
C ASN A 530 -27.69 -15.53 12.08
N ILE A 531 -27.59 -16.76 11.59
CA ILE A 531 -26.49 -17.69 11.84
C ILE A 531 -25.77 -17.98 10.52
N TYR A 532 -24.49 -17.63 10.43
CA TYR A 532 -23.64 -17.91 9.28
C TYR A 532 -22.52 -18.84 9.69
N TYR A 533 -22.30 -19.93 8.94
CA TYR A 533 -21.27 -20.94 9.25
C TYR A 533 -21.33 -21.42 10.72
N GLY A 534 -22.53 -21.56 11.28
CA GLY A 534 -22.74 -21.96 12.68
C GLY A 534 -22.33 -20.89 13.72
N VAL A 535 -22.23 -19.62 13.33
CA VAL A 535 -21.96 -18.48 14.22
C VAL A 535 -23.14 -17.51 14.17
N LYS A 536 -23.74 -17.21 15.32
CA LYS A 536 -24.79 -16.19 15.42
C LYS A 536 -24.18 -14.79 15.35
N LEU A 537 -24.75 -13.92 14.52
CA LEU A 537 -24.35 -12.52 14.41
C LEU A 537 -25.45 -11.61 14.97
N ASP A 538 -25.22 -10.94 16.09
CA ASP A 538 -26.23 -10.06 16.71
C ASP A 538 -26.37 -8.73 15.94
N ILE A 539 -25.25 -8.13 15.54
CA ILE A 539 -25.16 -6.85 14.80
C ILE A 539 -24.22 -7.06 13.62
N GLY A 540 -24.56 -6.49 12.47
CA GLY A 540 -23.73 -6.53 11.27
C GLY A 540 -24.58 -6.63 10.02
N VAL A 541 -24.23 -5.96 8.94
CA VAL A 541 -24.90 -6.14 7.65
C VAL A 541 -24.35 -7.40 6.98
N ASN A 542 -25.24 -8.21 6.38
CA ASN A 542 -24.90 -9.48 5.77
C ASN A 542 -24.06 -10.37 6.72
N ARG A 543 -22.93 -10.89 6.26
CA ARG A 543 -21.99 -11.72 7.03
C ARG A 543 -21.00 -10.90 7.88
N GLY A 544 -21.23 -9.59 8.02
CA GLY A 544 -20.43 -8.67 8.82
C GLY A 544 -19.62 -7.64 8.03
N GLY A 545 -19.72 -7.65 6.69
CA GLY A 545 -18.99 -6.76 5.80
C GLY A 545 -17.53 -7.16 5.60
N PRO A 546 -16.74 -6.29 4.95
CA PRO A 546 -15.30 -6.43 4.84
C PRO A 546 -14.66 -6.42 6.24
N LEU A 547 -13.61 -7.24 6.43
CA LEU A 547 -13.13 -7.50 7.79
C LEU A 547 -12.53 -6.28 8.50
N PHE A 548 -12.09 -5.26 7.76
CA PHE A 548 -11.60 -3.99 8.33
C PHE A 548 -12.65 -3.23 9.16
N PHE A 549 -13.95 -3.52 9.00
CA PHE A 549 -15.01 -3.02 9.87
C PHE A 549 -14.79 -3.43 11.33
N THR A 550 -14.08 -4.52 11.56
CA THR A 550 -13.71 -4.99 12.90
C THR A 550 -12.40 -4.38 13.42
N HIS A 551 -11.71 -3.56 12.62
CA HIS A 551 -10.40 -3.02 12.94
C HIS A 551 -10.42 -1.51 13.19
N PHE A 552 -10.85 -0.72 12.20
CA PHE A 552 -10.53 0.73 12.15
C PHE A 552 -11.16 1.52 13.30
N SER A 553 -12.43 1.25 13.62
CA SER A 553 -13.10 1.85 14.78
C SER A 553 -12.63 1.30 16.12
N PHE A 554 -11.87 0.20 16.13
CA PHE A 554 -11.49 -0.57 17.32
C PHE A 554 -9.98 -0.61 17.55
N MET A 555 -9.22 0.25 16.86
CA MET A 555 -7.78 0.38 17.07
C MET A 555 -7.46 0.98 18.44
N GLY A 556 -8.20 2.02 18.83
CA GLY A 556 -8.17 2.64 20.15
C GLY A 556 -9.38 2.27 21.01
N LEU A 557 -10.59 2.22 20.43
CA LEU A 557 -11.78 1.83 21.19
C LEU A 557 -11.67 0.35 21.59
N ASP A 558 -11.61 0.09 22.89
CA ASP A 558 -11.61 -1.27 23.42
C ASP A 558 -13.02 -1.87 23.39
N PRO A 559 -13.29 -2.89 22.55
CA PRO A 559 -14.63 -3.46 22.43
C PRO A 559 -15.01 -4.37 23.61
N ARG A 560 -14.08 -4.72 24.50
CA ARG A 560 -14.31 -5.66 25.61
C ARG A 560 -15.30 -5.08 26.62
N GLY A 561 -16.38 -5.83 26.87
CA GLY A 561 -17.43 -5.42 27.79
C GLY A 561 -18.28 -4.23 27.32
N LEU A 562 -18.08 -3.70 26.11
CA LEU A 562 -18.97 -2.67 25.56
C LEU A 562 -20.27 -3.33 25.10
N LYS A 563 -21.40 -2.88 25.65
CA LYS A 563 -22.74 -3.31 25.25
C LYS A 563 -23.60 -2.10 24.95
N ASP A 564 -24.28 -2.12 23.82
CA ASP A 564 -25.43 -1.25 23.59
C ASP A 564 -26.72 -2.05 23.78
N LYS A 565 -27.86 -1.46 23.43
CA LYS A 565 -29.17 -2.13 23.54
C LYS A 565 -29.40 -3.25 22.51
N TYR A 566 -28.49 -3.47 21.55
CA TYR A 566 -28.69 -4.35 20.41
C TYR A 566 -27.86 -5.65 20.48
N THR A 567 -26.69 -5.65 21.11
CA THR A 567 -25.88 -6.87 21.31
C THR A 567 -26.08 -7.51 22.68
N THR A 568 -26.25 -8.83 22.70
CA THR A 568 -26.40 -9.60 23.95
C THR A 568 -25.05 -10.05 24.54
N ILE A 569 -24.04 -10.20 23.67
CA ILE A 569 -22.74 -10.82 23.99
C ILE A 569 -21.57 -9.84 24.16
N ASP A 570 -21.80 -8.53 23.99
CA ASP A 570 -20.80 -7.45 23.88
C ASP A 570 -20.15 -7.29 22.50
N TYR A 571 -19.57 -6.11 22.25
CA TYR A 571 -18.94 -5.78 20.98
C TYR A 571 -17.72 -6.65 20.70
N TYR A 572 -16.88 -6.98 21.69
CA TYR A 572 -15.73 -7.85 21.46
C TYR A 572 -16.15 -9.22 20.91
N ASN A 573 -17.17 -9.86 21.50
CA ASN A 573 -17.69 -11.13 21.02
C ASN A 573 -18.47 -11.01 19.71
N THR A 574 -19.15 -9.87 19.48
CA THR A 574 -19.81 -9.58 18.20
C THR A 574 -18.79 -9.48 17.07
N LEU A 575 -17.72 -8.71 17.27
CA LEU A 575 -16.59 -8.59 16.34
C LEU A 575 -15.92 -9.93 16.11
N ARG A 576 -15.65 -10.68 17.19
CA ARG A 576 -15.11 -12.04 17.08
C ARG A 576 -16.00 -12.97 16.26
N ASN A 577 -17.32 -12.81 16.32
CA ASN A 577 -18.23 -13.58 15.48
C ASN A 577 -18.11 -13.20 14.00
N ILE A 578 -18.00 -11.92 13.65
CA ILE A 578 -17.72 -11.48 12.26
C ILE A 578 -16.42 -12.09 11.75
N VAL A 579 -15.35 -12.01 12.56
CA VAL A 579 -14.03 -12.57 12.22
C VAL A 579 -14.12 -14.08 12.00
N ARG A 580 -14.84 -14.81 12.85
CA ARG A 580 -15.04 -16.26 12.71
C ARG A 580 -15.88 -16.63 11.49
N ILE A 581 -16.87 -15.81 11.12
CA ILE A 581 -17.66 -15.99 9.90
C ILE A 581 -16.76 -15.87 8.68
N ASN A 582 -15.92 -14.82 8.62
CA ASN A 582 -14.94 -14.63 7.55
C ASN A 582 -13.94 -15.80 7.47
N TYR A 583 -13.35 -16.19 8.61
CA TYR A 583 -12.46 -17.35 8.68
C TYR A 583 -13.13 -18.62 8.16
N ARG A 584 -14.35 -18.93 8.61
CA ARG A 584 -15.09 -20.13 8.20
C ARG A 584 -15.51 -20.12 6.73
N TYR A 585 -15.82 -18.95 6.17
CA TYR A 585 -16.01 -18.81 4.72
C TYR A 585 -14.76 -19.22 3.96
N CYS A 586 -13.57 -18.73 4.36
CA CYS A 586 -12.31 -19.10 3.73
C CYS A 586 -11.94 -20.57 3.96
N LEU A 587 -12.34 -21.17 5.08
CA LEU A 587 -12.20 -22.61 5.31
C LEU A 587 -13.08 -23.44 4.37
N GLU A 588 -14.33 -23.03 4.19
CA GLU A 588 -15.28 -23.71 3.31
C GLU A 588 -14.91 -23.53 1.83
N ASN A 589 -14.42 -22.33 1.49
CA ASN A 589 -13.92 -21.96 0.17
C ASN A 589 -14.92 -22.30 -0.97
N PRO A 590 -16.14 -21.76 -0.94
CA PRO A 590 -17.23 -22.17 -1.84
C PRO A 590 -16.88 -21.98 -3.33
N ASN A 591 -16.03 -21.00 -3.66
CA ASN A 591 -15.57 -20.73 -5.02
C ASN A 591 -14.28 -21.47 -5.40
N ASN A 592 -13.77 -22.38 -4.57
CA ASN A 592 -12.53 -23.13 -4.79
C ASN A 592 -11.32 -22.22 -5.14
N ARG A 593 -11.22 -21.08 -4.44
CA ARG A 593 -10.09 -20.14 -4.56
C ARG A 593 -8.80 -20.81 -4.14
N ARG A 594 -7.72 -20.56 -4.89
CA ARG A 594 -6.43 -21.19 -4.62
C ARG A 594 -5.85 -20.61 -3.33
N GLY A 595 -5.47 -21.50 -2.42
CA GLY A 595 -4.78 -21.15 -1.18
C GLY A 595 -5.69 -20.80 -0.02
N TYR A 596 -6.96 -20.41 -0.23
CA TYR A 596 -7.92 -20.15 0.85
C TYR A 596 -8.01 -21.36 1.80
N GLY A 597 -8.04 -21.09 3.11
CA GLY A 597 -8.10 -22.13 4.12
C GLY A 597 -7.54 -21.68 5.48
N PRO A 598 -7.11 -22.62 6.35
CA PRO A 598 -6.78 -22.32 7.74
C PRO A 598 -5.56 -21.40 7.92
N GLY A 599 -4.70 -21.30 6.91
CA GLY A 599 -3.56 -20.37 6.88
C GLY A 599 -3.74 -19.19 5.91
N CYS A 600 -4.91 -19.03 5.27
CA CYS A 600 -5.13 -17.99 4.28
C CYS A 600 -6.61 -17.57 4.30
N TRP A 601 -6.87 -16.49 5.02
CA TRP A 601 -8.20 -15.97 5.29
C TRP A 601 -8.14 -14.49 5.65
N GLY A 602 -9.30 -13.85 5.81
CA GLY A 602 -9.40 -12.44 6.15
C GLY A 602 -9.74 -11.57 4.95
N ILE A 603 -10.83 -11.89 4.26
CA ILE A 603 -11.31 -11.11 3.11
C ILE A 603 -11.68 -9.70 3.61
N SER A 604 -11.08 -8.68 3.00
CA SER A 604 -11.13 -7.30 3.48
C SER A 604 -10.88 -6.32 2.33
N VAL A 605 -10.74 -5.04 2.66
CA VAL A 605 -10.37 -3.99 1.70
C VAL A 605 -8.92 -4.14 1.24
N CYS A 606 -8.71 -4.11 -0.08
CA CYS A 606 -7.37 -4.15 -0.68
C CYS A 606 -7.35 -3.74 -2.16
N GLU A 607 -6.15 -3.54 -2.69
CA GLU A 607 -5.90 -3.49 -4.12
C GLU A 607 -6.10 -4.87 -4.75
N ASN A 608 -6.61 -4.88 -5.98
CA ASN A 608 -6.82 -6.09 -6.75
C ASN A 608 -5.99 -6.14 -8.04
N PRO A 609 -5.98 -7.28 -8.74
CA PRO A 609 -5.22 -7.45 -9.98
C PRO A 609 -5.61 -6.47 -11.11
N TRP A 610 -6.77 -5.81 -11.04
CA TRP A 610 -7.23 -4.88 -12.08
C TRP A 610 -6.97 -3.41 -11.72
N GLY A 611 -6.18 -3.15 -10.68
CA GLY A 611 -5.73 -1.81 -10.29
C GLY A 611 -6.79 -1.00 -9.54
N THR A 612 -7.87 -1.63 -9.08
CA THR A 612 -8.88 -0.98 -8.24
C THR A 612 -8.65 -1.34 -6.77
N TYR A 613 -8.83 -0.36 -5.89
CA TYR A 613 -8.90 -0.58 -4.45
C TYR A 613 -10.36 -0.79 -4.06
N GLY A 614 -10.69 -1.97 -3.57
CA GLY A 614 -12.06 -2.42 -3.36
C GLY A 614 -12.27 -3.09 -2.03
N ALA A 615 -13.51 -3.04 -1.55
CA ALA A 615 -13.95 -3.67 -0.32
C ALA A 615 -14.54 -5.05 -0.64
N TYR A 616 -13.80 -6.12 -0.31
CA TYR A 616 -14.22 -7.50 -0.52
C TYR A 616 -14.87 -8.09 0.74
N GLU A 617 -15.77 -9.05 0.54
CA GLU A 617 -16.53 -9.69 1.62
C GLU A 617 -16.51 -11.21 1.55
N ALA A 618 -16.79 -11.86 2.68
CA ALA A 618 -16.94 -13.31 2.79
C ALA A 618 -18.27 -13.81 2.18
N ILE A 619 -18.53 -13.43 0.93
CA ILE A 619 -19.73 -13.70 0.14
C ILE A 619 -19.30 -14.09 -1.28
N GLU A 620 -19.97 -15.08 -1.85
CA GLU A 620 -19.54 -15.78 -3.06
C GLU A 620 -19.36 -14.87 -4.28
N ASN A 621 -20.20 -13.85 -4.43
CA ASN A 621 -20.15 -12.89 -5.54
C ASN A 621 -19.44 -11.56 -5.18
N HIS A 622 -18.92 -11.42 -3.96
CA HIS A 622 -18.23 -10.21 -3.48
C HIS A 622 -16.74 -10.44 -3.22
N GLU A 623 -16.17 -11.51 -3.77
CA GLU A 623 -14.74 -11.81 -3.75
C GLU A 623 -14.30 -12.47 -5.07
N ASP A 624 -13.03 -12.31 -5.41
CA ASP A 624 -12.44 -12.79 -6.67
C ASP A 624 -11.20 -13.69 -6.45
N GLY A 625 -10.96 -14.12 -5.21
CA GLY A 625 -9.76 -14.84 -4.78
C GLY A 625 -8.63 -13.95 -4.27
N THR A 626 -8.78 -12.62 -4.32
CA THR A 626 -7.81 -11.68 -3.75
C THR A 626 -7.89 -11.73 -2.22
N MET A 627 -6.73 -11.77 -1.57
CA MET A 627 -6.59 -11.87 -0.12
C MET A 627 -5.67 -10.77 0.39
N SER A 628 -6.11 -10.06 1.42
CA SER A 628 -5.28 -9.10 2.14
C SER A 628 -4.76 -9.69 3.44
N PRO A 629 -3.43 -9.71 3.68
CA PRO A 629 -2.87 -10.16 4.95
C PRO A 629 -3.41 -9.37 6.15
N ALA A 630 -3.75 -8.09 5.95
CA ALA A 630 -4.28 -7.23 7.01
C ALA A 630 -5.62 -7.71 7.59
N GLY A 631 -6.42 -8.47 6.82
CA GLY A 631 -7.66 -9.05 7.34
C GLY A 631 -7.41 -10.00 8.51
N ALA A 632 -6.64 -11.07 8.29
CA ALA A 632 -6.33 -12.03 9.34
C ALA A 632 -5.42 -11.44 10.42
N LEU A 633 -4.40 -10.68 10.05
CA LEU A 633 -3.41 -10.17 11.00
C LEU A 633 -3.96 -9.00 11.83
N GLY A 634 -4.81 -8.13 11.26
CA GLY A 634 -5.57 -7.14 12.04
C GLY A 634 -6.57 -7.78 13.01
N SER A 635 -6.86 -9.07 12.86
CA SER A 635 -7.82 -9.80 13.69
C SER A 635 -7.20 -10.58 14.85
N PHE A 636 -5.89 -10.41 15.12
CA PHE A 636 -5.18 -11.08 16.22
C PHE A 636 -5.91 -11.00 17.57
N PRO A 637 -6.49 -9.85 17.99
CA PRO A 637 -7.17 -9.78 19.27
C PRO A 637 -8.41 -10.66 19.39
N TYR A 638 -9.00 -11.09 18.26
CA TYR A 638 -10.26 -11.82 18.22
C TYR A 638 -10.05 -13.33 18.01
N THR A 639 -9.10 -13.70 17.16
CA THR A 639 -8.83 -15.09 16.73
C THR A 639 -7.32 -15.35 16.67
N PRO A 640 -6.61 -15.30 17.81
CA PRO A 640 -5.14 -15.30 17.80
C PRO A 640 -4.52 -16.57 17.23
N GLU A 641 -5.15 -17.73 17.41
CA GLU A 641 -4.66 -19.00 16.86
C GLU A 641 -4.77 -19.01 15.32
N GLU A 642 -5.94 -18.64 14.80
CA GLU A 642 -6.19 -18.56 13.36
C GLU A 642 -5.34 -17.46 12.68
N SER A 643 -5.17 -16.32 13.34
CA SER A 643 -4.32 -15.23 12.87
C SER A 643 -2.83 -15.61 12.89
N MET A 644 -2.38 -16.37 13.89
CA MET A 644 -1.00 -16.88 13.93
C MET A 644 -0.77 -17.93 12.84
N ASN A 645 -1.75 -18.80 12.56
CA ASN A 645 -1.68 -19.74 11.43
C ASN A 645 -1.57 -19.00 10.09
N ALA A 646 -2.33 -17.92 9.91
CA ALA A 646 -2.22 -17.06 8.74
C ALA A 646 -0.83 -16.39 8.65
N LEU A 647 -0.31 -15.82 9.75
CA LEU A 647 1.02 -15.23 9.80
C LEU A 647 2.09 -16.22 9.35
N ARG A 648 2.10 -17.42 9.94
CA ARG A 648 3.08 -18.47 9.58
C ARG A 648 3.00 -18.83 8.11
N ASN A 649 1.80 -18.97 7.55
CA ASN A 649 1.62 -19.30 6.14
C ASN A 649 2.08 -18.15 5.22
N TYR A 650 1.60 -16.93 5.48
CA TYR A 650 1.96 -15.74 4.72
C TYR A 650 3.46 -15.49 4.70
N TYR A 651 4.15 -15.71 5.83
CA TYR A 651 5.59 -15.57 5.89
C TYR A 651 6.33 -16.76 5.30
N ARG A 652 6.11 -17.98 5.82
CA ARG A 652 6.94 -19.15 5.48
C ARG A 652 6.64 -19.73 4.10
N ASN A 653 5.40 -19.66 3.64
CA ASN A 653 5.00 -20.27 2.36
C ASN A 653 4.86 -19.23 1.24
N TYR A 654 4.41 -18.02 1.57
CA TYR A 654 4.15 -16.96 0.57
C TYR A 654 5.16 -15.81 0.63
N GLY A 655 6.07 -15.80 1.59
CA GLY A 655 6.95 -14.66 1.83
C GLY A 655 7.88 -14.31 0.66
N SER A 656 8.17 -15.27 -0.23
CA SER A 656 8.99 -15.05 -1.43
C SER A 656 8.42 -14.00 -2.41
N PHE A 657 7.10 -13.78 -2.37
CA PHE A 657 6.42 -12.72 -3.12
C PHE A 657 5.67 -11.74 -2.21
N LEU A 658 5.17 -12.19 -1.05
CA LEU A 658 4.26 -11.44 -0.20
C LEU A 658 4.96 -10.63 0.89
N TRP A 659 6.14 -11.06 1.35
CA TRP A 659 6.91 -10.35 2.38
C TRP A 659 7.84 -9.33 1.74
N GLY A 660 7.97 -8.16 2.36
CA GLY A 660 8.97 -7.18 1.95
C GLY A 660 9.26 -6.09 2.98
N GLU A 661 9.70 -4.93 2.49
CA GLU A 661 10.35 -3.86 3.23
C GLU A 661 9.50 -3.26 4.34
N TYR A 662 8.18 -3.24 4.15
CA TYR A 662 7.24 -2.68 5.11
C TYR A 662 6.30 -3.74 5.71
N GLY A 663 6.72 -5.01 5.72
CA GLY A 663 5.91 -6.13 6.18
C GLY A 663 5.30 -6.89 5.01
N PHE A 664 4.06 -7.37 5.15
CA PHE A 664 3.38 -8.00 4.03
C PHE A 664 2.86 -6.94 3.05
N ARG A 665 2.93 -7.24 1.75
CA ARG A 665 2.29 -6.46 0.67
C ARG A 665 0.77 -6.46 0.84
N ASP A 666 0.11 -5.48 0.24
CA ASP A 666 -1.31 -5.18 0.50
C ASP A 666 -2.24 -6.36 0.24
N ALA A 667 -2.01 -7.07 -0.87
CA ALA A 667 -2.80 -8.23 -1.26
C ALA A 667 -2.09 -9.15 -2.26
N PHE A 668 -2.68 -10.33 -2.44
CA PHE A 668 -2.30 -11.30 -3.47
C PHE A 668 -3.51 -12.09 -3.97
N ASN A 669 -3.40 -12.63 -5.18
CA ASN A 669 -4.40 -13.50 -5.78
C ASN A 669 -3.70 -14.68 -6.47
N LEU A 670 -3.79 -15.88 -5.87
CA LEU A 670 -3.12 -17.08 -6.40
C LEU A 670 -3.83 -17.69 -7.61
N ASN A 671 -5.11 -17.38 -7.83
CA ASN A 671 -5.84 -17.80 -9.02
C ASN A 671 -5.28 -17.11 -10.27
N GLU A 672 -5.01 -15.81 -10.14
CA GLU A 672 -4.46 -14.92 -11.17
C GLU A 672 -2.93 -14.87 -11.20
N ASN A 673 -2.25 -15.49 -10.22
CA ASN A 673 -0.79 -15.39 -10.06
C ASN A 673 -0.31 -13.94 -9.93
N TRP A 674 -0.95 -13.19 -9.04
CA TRP A 674 -0.72 -11.76 -8.83
C TRP A 674 -0.42 -11.43 -7.37
N CYS A 675 0.40 -10.41 -7.15
CA CYS A 675 0.64 -9.79 -5.84
C CYS A 675 0.78 -8.27 -6.02
N SER A 676 0.24 -7.51 -5.06
CA SER A 676 0.24 -6.05 -5.08
C SER A 676 1.66 -5.49 -5.04
N ASN A 677 1.90 -4.42 -5.81
CA ASN A 677 3.17 -3.70 -5.78
C ASN A 677 3.27 -2.72 -4.60
N ILE A 678 2.20 -2.58 -3.81
CA ILE A 678 2.11 -1.56 -2.76
C ILE A 678 1.99 -2.18 -1.36
N TYR A 679 2.28 -1.32 -0.38
CA TYR A 679 1.91 -1.41 1.02
C TYR A 679 0.92 -0.27 1.27
N MET A 680 -0.23 -0.58 1.86
CA MET A 680 -1.30 0.41 2.08
C MET A 680 -1.29 0.91 3.52
N GLY A 681 -1.33 2.23 3.70
CA GLY A 681 -1.24 2.88 5.01
C GLY A 681 -2.38 2.53 5.96
N LEU A 682 -3.57 2.19 5.47
CA LEU A 682 -4.67 1.70 6.31
C LEU A 682 -4.42 0.24 6.77
N ASN A 683 -3.98 -0.61 5.85
CA ASN A 683 -3.84 -2.04 6.08
C ASN A 683 -2.63 -2.38 6.95
N GLN A 684 -1.50 -1.69 6.76
CA GLN A 684 -0.36 -1.77 7.69
C GLN A 684 -0.80 -1.33 9.11
N GLY A 685 -1.76 -0.42 9.21
CA GLY A 685 -2.16 0.19 10.48
C GLY A 685 -2.94 -0.81 11.32
N ALA A 686 -3.86 -1.52 10.67
CA ALA A 686 -4.61 -2.61 11.26
C ALA A 686 -3.67 -3.69 11.82
N ILE A 687 -2.65 -4.08 11.06
CA ILE A 687 -1.68 -5.08 11.51
C ILE A 687 -0.91 -4.57 12.74
N THR A 688 -0.22 -3.43 12.64
CA THR A 688 0.61 -2.90 13.73
C THR A 688 -0.18 -2.70 15.02
N VAL A 689 -1.32 -2.03 14.94
CA VAL A 689 -2.07 -1.61 16.14
C VAL A 689 -2.80 -2.78 16.78
N MET A 690 -3.48 -3.61 15.99
CA MET A 690 -4.25 -4.72 16.54
C MET A 690 -3.35 -5.84 17.07
N MET A 691 -2.16 -6.05 16.46
CA MET A 691 -1.16 -6.94 17.06
C MET A 691 -0.70 -6.44 18.43
N GLU A 692 -0.52 -5.13 18.62
CA GLU A 692 -0.17 -4.60 19.94
C GLU A 692 -1.30 -4.79 20.96
N ASN A 693 -2.54 -4.51 20.55
CA ASN A 693 -3.70 -4.72 21.41
C ASN A 693 -3.87 -6.18 21.82
N TYR A 694 -3.59 -7.12 20.92
CA TYR A 694 -3.54 -8.54 21.26
C TYR A 694 -2.47 -8.86 22.31
N ARG A 695 -1.25 -8.34 22.12
CA ARG A 695 -0.12 -8.68 22.99
C ARG A 695 -0.22 -8.05 24.38
N THR A 696 -0.69 -6.81 24.49
CA THR A 696 -0.64 -6.03 25.75
C THR A 696 -1.91 -5.23 26.04
N GLY A 697 -2.78 -5.02 25.06
CA GLY A 697 -3.90 -4.08 25.16
C GLY A 697 -3.46 -2.62 25.27
N LEU A 698 -2.21 -2.28 24.94
CA LEU A 698 -1.62 -0.96 25.17
C LEU A 698 -2.47 0.18 24.60
N ILE A 699 -2.80 0.10 23.31
CA ILE A 699 -3.49 1.19 22.60
C ILE A 699 -4.91 1.35 23.12
N TRP A 700 -5.62 0.23 23.33
CA TRP A 700 -6.91 0.19 24.03
C TRP A 700 -6.86 0.86 25.40
N ASN A 701 -5.90 0.48 26.24
CA ASN A 701 -5.77 1.02 27.59
C ASN A 701 -5.51 2.53 27.58
N LEU A 702 -4.69 3.01 26.65
CA LEU A 702 -4.36 4.43 26.51
C LEU A 702 -5.57 5.24 26.02
N PHE A 703 -6.20 4.84 24.93
CA PHE A 703 -7.36 5.55 24.38
C PHE A 703 -8.51 5.59 25.40
N MET A 704 -8.82 4.47 26.04
CA MET A 704 -9.88 4.39 27.04
C MET A 704 -9.54 5.10 28.37
N LYS A 705 -8.29 5.51 28.58
CA LYS A 705 -7.88 6.33 29.75
C LYS A 705 -8.35 7.78 29.61
N ASP A 706 -8.54 8.26 28.38
CA ASP A 706 -8.90 9.64 28.07
C ASP A 706 -10.22 10.06 28.72
N LYS A 707 -10.28 11.29 29.27
CA LYS A 707 -11.43 11.76 30.06
C LYS A 707 -12.70 11.86 29.21
N ASP A 708 -12.58 12.30 27.95
CA ASP A 708 -13.71 12.57 27.06
C ASP A 708 -14.29 11.23 26.58
N ILE A 709 -13.41 10.28 26.27
CA ILE A 709 -13.75 8.90 25.90
C ILE A 709 -14.45 8.16 27.06
N LYS A 710 -13.96 8.30 28.30
CA LYS A 710 -14.64 7.72 29.47
C LYS A 710 -16.05 8.26 29.65
N GLN A 711 -16.24 9.56 29.47
CA GLN A 711 -17.57 10.17 29.55
C GLN A 711 -18.48 9.66 28.45
N MET A 712 -17.99 9.60 27.20
CA MET A 712 -18.71 9.02 26.08
C MET A 712 -19.13 7.57 26.37
N LYS A 713 -18.21 6.74 26.87
CA LYS A 713 -18.49 5.34 27.18
C LYS A 713 -19.70 5.21 28.12
N THR A 714 -19.69 5.97 29.22
CA THR A 714 -20.77 5.98 30.21
C THR A 714 -22.09 6.54 29.66
N LYS A 715 -22.05 7.44 28.67
CA LYS A 715 -23.24 8.00 28.03
C LYS A 715 -23.91 7.00 27.08
N VAL A 716 -23.13 6.28 26.28
CA VAL A 716 -23.61 5.49 25.14
C VAL A 716 -23.87 4.03 25.49
N PHE A 717 -22.92 3.42 26.20
CA PHE A 717 -22.92 1.99 26.47
C PHE A 717 -23.53 1.69 27.83
N LEU A 718 -24.12 0.49 27.92
CA LEU A 718 -24.68 -0.06 29.14
C LEU A 718 -23.55 -0.43 30.12
N PRO A 719 -23.81 -0.32 31.44
CA PRO A 719 -22.83 -0.61 32.48
C PRO A 719 -22.42 -2.09 32.56
#